data_AF-A0A0S8JTJ8-F1
#
_entry.id   AF-A0A0S8JTJ8-F1
#
_cell.length_a   1.000
_cell.length_b   1.000
_cell.length_c   1.000
_cell.angle_alpha   90.00
_cell.angle_beta   90.00
_cell.angle_gamma   90.00
#
_symmetry.space_group_name_H-M   'P 1'
#
loop_
_entity.id
_entity.type
_entity.pdbx_description
1 polymer ?
#
loop_
_entity_poly.entity_id
_entity_poly.type
_entity_poly.pdbx_seq_one_letter_code
_entity_poly.pdbx_strand_id
1 'polypeptide(L)'
;MLVYIAADNGLAQWADSDLVEMEQYGSNQNINVVVQIDKPAIGAQRLFVNQGTSHVLQDLGIIDMCAWETLSDFLYWGISSFPAERYLVILWDHGTGWTAMPHRSFGSDWSSGNVLSISNGDFQKALSTAYEFTDIRIDLFAFDACLMQQVEVGFELAKYARVLLAPQSIMPLAGLRYDEILESLHADPGIGSTELSRHIIQSTINNYASIQPIAISSVNLARLNTLGQDFAALAKLLMYATPNSLALLRQTVQTIPAIGCIPDTTDDFIDLGDFLAGLGETFSYPEVDRITDTYNKMVIHADFCGQDFANTTGLTVWFPDRYLQSKQLLGYYERLDWNRSQWLEFLNWFYDNDDIRPSAVSLQAGSVGANNDFRLHWTKSYDLATVTYHVVEAIDTTLAFNDQCENASLWDLSGFTLSSVNTHSGTYSFFSGNASNLRNYMETQNDITIEHLGLLKIWLHHNIEEPDDSLIIQYGPFEDIHYGASNGWVERRIILPSGNHQIRISYHTSSAGNMGGCYIDDVTLYNLDDGYVIRETHQDTSLYLYNELRGRHLYTVYAEDRYKNTGNVSNVLGVSVTEYAAPYSIPNPFQSSCYIALDYPDTLHPEVEVYSLSGSRVRRFEPNQIANKKIFWDGKDEDQRDVGAGLYIILVKDKSFKKIGKIARQR
;
A
#
# COMPACT_ATOMS: atom_id res chain seq x y z
N MET A 1 10.53 -5.21 38.47
CA MET A 1 10.97 -5.93 37.26
C MET A 1 9.94 -7.01 36.96
N LEU A 2 9.37 -6.98 35.76
CA LEU A 2 8.43 -7.98 35.25
C LEU A 2 9.12 -8.72 34.10
N VAL A 3 9.26 -10.04 34.17
CA VAL A 3 9.89 -10.85 33.11
C VAL A 3 8.87 -11.84 32.55
N TYR A 4 8.70 -11.83 31.23
CA TYR A 4 7.80 -12.72 30.51
C TYR A 4 8.61 -13.69 29.67
N ILE A 5 8.65 -14.95 30.08
CA ILE A 5 9.48 -16.00 29.50
C ILE A 5 8.59 -17.00 28.77
N ALA A 6 8.44 -16.82 27.46
CA ALA A 6 7.65 -17.70 26.59
C ALA A 6 8.48 -18.92 26.16
N ALA A 7 8.87 -19.76 27.12
CA ALA A 7 9.87 -20.80 26.92
C ALA A 7 9.29 -22.18 26.51
N ASP A 8 8.01 -22.26 26.11
CA ASP A 8 7.43 -23.48 25.50
C ASP A 8 7.95 -23.71 24.08
N ASN A 9 9.28 -23.85 23.97
CA ASN A 9 10.00 -24.11 22.74
C ASN A 9 11.42 -24.66 23.03
N GLY A 10 12.29 -24.60 22.01
CA GLY A 10 13.65 -25.12 22.07
C GLY A 10 14.59 -24.38 23.02
N LEU A 11 14.17 -23.24 23.58
CA LEU A 11 14.96 -22.44 24.49
C LEU A 11 14.70 -22.75 25.98
N ALA A 12 13.79 -23.66 26.32
CA ALA A 12 13.35 -23.93 27.69
C ALA A 12 14.46 -24.13 28.74
N GLN A 13 15.61 -24.70 28.35
CA GLN A 13 16.75 -24.89 29.25
C GLN A 13 17.43 -23.57 29.67
N TRP A 14 17.37 -22.54 28.83
CA TRP A 14 17.98 -21.24 29.08
C TRP A 14 17.11 -20.40 30.03
N ALA A 15 15.79 -20.53 29.93
CA ALA A 15 14.85 -19.96 30.89
C ALA A 15 15.14 -20.40 32.35
N ASP A 16 15.54 -21.66 32.56
CA ASP A 16 15.95 -22.14 33.88
C ASP A 16 17.28 -21.52 34.35
N SER A 17 18.21 -21.27 33.43
CA SER A 17 19.47 -20.56 33.73
C SER A 17 19.20 -19.12 34.16
N ASP A 18 18.35 -18.40 33.43
CA ASP A 18 18.03 -17.00 33.71
C ASP A 18 17.24 -16.83 35.01
N LEU A 19 16.40 -17.82 35.35
CA LEU A 19 15.75 -17.84 36.66
C LEU A 19 16.77 -18.01 37.80
N VAL A 20 17.80 -18.84 37.62
CA VAL A 20 18.89 -18.99 38.61
C VAL A 20 19.72 -17.70 38.72
N GLU A 21 19.97 -17.00 37.61
CA GLU A 21 20.61 -15.68 37.65
C GLU A 21 19.78 -14.68 38.45
N MET A 22 18.46 -14.63 38.21
CA MET A 22 17.56 -13.77 38.96
C MET A 22 17.53 -14.10 40.46
N GLU A 23 17.60 -15.39 40.81
CA GLU A 23 17.64 -15.86 42.20
C GLU A 23 18.94 -15.49 42.94
N GLN A 24 20.01 -15.05 42.28
CA GLN A 24 21.21 -14.60 42.98
C GLN A 24 20.96 -13.37 43.87
N TYR A 25 20.01 -12.51 43.45
CA TYR A 25 19.64 -11.28 44.14
C TYR A 25 18.16 -11.25 44.54
N GLY A 26 17.27 -11.59 43.61
CA GLY A 26 15.82 -11.63 43.81
C GLY A 26 15.18 -10.31 44.25
N SER A 27 13.96 -10.42 44.79
CA SER A 27 13.18 -9.32 45.34
C SER A 27 13.69 -8.86 46.71
N ASN A 28 13.50 -7.59 47.03
CA ASN A 28 13.76 -6.99 48.34
C ASN A 28 12.72 -5.90 48.67
N GLN A 29 12.96 -5.08 49.70
CA GLN A 29 12.00 -4.04 50.14
C GLN A 29 11.75 -2.92 49.11
N ASN A 30 12.69 -2.71 48.18
CA ASN A 30 12.62 -1.65 47.17
C ASN A 30 12.37 -2.18 45.75
N ILE A 31 12.53 -3.49 45.53
CA ILE A 31 12.49 -4.12 44.21
C ILE A 31 11.65 -5.38 44.27
N ASN A 32 10.60 -5.43 43.45
CA ASN A 32 9.86 -6.67 43.20
C ASN A 32 10.34 -7.27 41.87
N VAL A 33 10.66 -8.56 41.88
CA VAL A 33 10.98 -9.38 40.71
C VAL A 33 9.90 -10.45 40.56
N VAL A 34 9.12 -10.33 39.48
CA VAL A 34 8.10 -11.32 39.16
C VAL A 34 8.24 -11.81 37.73
N VAL A 35 8.02 -13.10 37.56
CA VAL A 35 8.25 -13.82 36.31
C VAL A 35 6.97 -14.56 35.94
N GLN A 36 6.53 -14.47 34.69
CA GLN A 36 5.63 -15.48 34.11
C GLN A 36 6.45 -16.32 33.14
N ILE A 37 6.59 -17.61 33.45
CA ILE A 37 7.41 -18.55 32.70
C ILE A 37 6.55 -19.72 32.27
N ASP A 38 6.62 -20.09 30.99
CA ASP A 38 6.01 -21.29 30.45
C ASP A 38 7.06 -22.21 29.85
N LYS A 39 6.92 -23.52 30.05
CA LYS A 39 7.88 -24.53 29.60
C LYS A 39 7.18 -25.75 29.03
N PRO A 40 7.81 -26.47 28.09
CA PRO A 40 7.19 -27.60 27.42
C PRO A 40 6.75 -28.67 28.41
N ALA A 41 5.49 -29.09 28.28
CA ALA A 41 4.82 -30.10 29.12
C ALA A 41 4.71 -29.76 30.62
N ILE A 42 5.22 -28.60 31.08
CA ILE A 42 5.10 -28.13 32.47
C ILE A 42 3.94 -27.13 32.57
N GLY A 43 3.83 -26.22 31.60
CA GLY A 43 2.87 -25.12 31.60
C GLY A 43 3.35 -23.87 32.31
N ALA A 44 2.53 -22.83 32.23
CA ALA A 44 2.85 -21.50 32.67
C ALA A 44 2.62 -21.29 34.17
N GLN A 45 3.55 -20.59 34.81
CA GLN A 45 3.48 -20.21 36.21
C GLN A 45 3.87 -18.75 36.39
N ARG A 46 3.26 -18.10 37.39
CA ARG A 46 3.68 -16.80 37.91
C ARG A 46 4.51 -17.01 39.16
N LEU A 47 5.71 -16.45 39.17
CA LEU A 47 6.68 -16.60 40.23
C LEU A 47 6.98 -15.26 40.89
N PHE A 48 7.14 -15.27 42.20
CA PHE A 48 7.82 -14.23 42.95
C PHE A 48 9.25 -14.70 43.23
N VAL A 49 10.24 -14.01 42.65
CA VAL A 49 11.64 -14.42 42.75
C VAL A 49 12.27 -13.79 43.98
N ASN A 50 12.79 -14.61 44.90
CA ASN A 50 13.57 -14.19 46.06
C ASN A 50 15.01 -14.64 45.91
N GLN A 51 15.89 -14.10 46.76
CA GLN A 51 17.26 -14.56 46.83
C GLN A 51 17.31 -16.07 47.20
N GLY A 52 17.90 -16.85 46.31
CA GLY A 52 18.10 -18.30 46.40
C GLY A 52 16.88 -19.17 46.10
N THR A 53 15.69 -18.60 45.84
CA THR A 53 14.48 -19.38 45.54
C THR A 53 13.35 -18.55 44.93
N SER A 54 12.59 -19.16 44.02
CA SER A 54 11.33 -18.62 43.49
C SER A 54 10.10 -19.28 44.12
N HIS A 55 9.06 -18.49 44.40
CA HIS A 55 7.79 -18.97 44.91
C HIS A 55 6.70 -18.87 43.85
N VAL A 56 5.97 -19.97 43.62
CA VAL A 56 4.80 -19.97 42.74
C VAL A 56 3.68 -19.15 43.38
N LEU A 57 3.31 -18.04 42.74
CA LEU A 57 2.14 -17.23 43.09
C LEU A 57 0.87 -17.78 42.44
N GLN A 58 0.97 -18.28 41.22
CA GLN A 58 -0.15 -18.81 40.46
C GLN A 58 0.34 -19.87 39.46
N ASP A 59 -0.38 -20.97 39.39
CA ASP A 59 -0.28 -21.96 38.31
C ASP A 59 -1.35 -21.64 37.27
N LEU A 60 -0.94 -21.40 36.02
CA LEU A 60 -1.82 -21.05 34.91
C LEU A 60 -2.09 -22.27 34.01
N GLY A 61 -1.37 -23.38 34.20
CA GLY A 61 -1.43 -24.55 33.32
C GLY A 61 -0.88 -24.26 31.92
N ILE A 62 -1.24 -25.10 30.95
CA ILE A 62 -0.88 -24.90 29.54
C ILE A 62 -1.73 -23.76 28.99
N ILE A 63 -1.09 -22.62 28.71
CA ILE A 63 -1.69 -21.44 28.07
C ILE A 63 -0.83 -21.06 26.87
N ASP A 64 -1.38 -20.28 25.96
CA ASP A 64 -0.61 -19.74 24.84
C ASP A 64 0.10 -18.46 25.27
N MET A 65 1.42 -18.51 25.42
CA MET A 65 2.26 -17.36 25.77
C MET A 65 2.46 -16.38 24.60
N CYS A 66 2.08 -16.76 23.39
CA CYS A 66 2.11 -15.91 22.20
C CYS A 66 0.75 -15.29 21.86
N ALA A 67 -0.31 -15.56 22.64
CA ALA A 67 -1.57 -14.84 22.55
C ALA A 67 -1.45 -13.42 23.12
N TRP A 68 -2.05 -12.43 22.44
CA TRP A 68 -2.04 -11.04 22.91
C TRP A 68 -2.74 -10.89 24.26
N GLU A 69 -3.76 -11.72 24.55
CA GLU A 69 -4.46 -11.76 25.83
C GLU A 69 -3.53 -12.14 26.98
N THR A 70 -2.65 -13.13 26.78
CA THR A 70 -1.76 -13.64 27.83
C THR A 70 -0.71 -12.61 28.22
N LEU A 71 -0.10 -11.94 27.23
CA LEU A 71 0.83 -10.85 27.50
C LEU A 71 0.12 -9.67 28.18
N SER A 72 -1.09 -9.32 27.71
CA SER A 72 -1.86 -8.23 28.31
C SER A 72 -2.22 -8.53 29.77
N ASP A 73 -2.68 -9.74 30.05
CA ASP A 73 -3.04 -10.19 31.40
C ASP A 73 -1.81 -10.21 32.32
N PHE A 74 -0.64 -10.64 31.84
CA PHE A 74 0.60 -10.57 32.60
C PHE A 74 0.99 -9.15 32.98
N LEU A 75 0.97 -8.22 32.01
CA LEU A 75 1.32 -6.82 32.25
C LEU A 75 0.34 -6.17 33.25
N TYR A 76 -0.96 -6.37 33.04
CA TYR A 76 -2.00 -5.88 33.94
C TYR A 76 -1.85 -6.46 35.35
N TRP A 77 -1.69 -7.79 35.47
CA TRP A 77 -1.51 -8.48 36.74
C TRP A 77 -0.25 -8.00 37.47
N GLY A 78 0.88 -7.92 36.77
CA GLY A 78 2.17 -7.54 37.34
C GLY A 78 2.16 -6.11 37.86
N ILE A 79 1.61 -5.17 37.08
CA ILE A 79 1.49 -3.77 37.48
C ILE A 79 0.50 -3.60 38.65
N SER A 80 -0.65 -4.25 38.60
CA SER A 80 -1.71 -4.11 39.61
C SER A 80 -1.37 -4.79 40.94
N SER A 81 -0.70 -5.95 40.88
CA SER A 81 -0.33 -6.73 42.08
C SER A 81 0.95 -6.23 42.74
N PHE A 82 1.83 -5.60 41.97
CA PHE A 82 3.09 -5.02 42.44
C PHE A 82 3.23 -3.56 42.04
N PRO A 83 2.45 -2.64 42.63
CA PRO A 83 2.58 -1.21 42.38
C PRO A 83 4.01 -0.71 42.66
N ALA A 84 4.59 0.01 41.69
CA ALA A 84 5.95 0.54 41.78
C ALA A 84 6.03 1.93 41.14
N GLU A 85 7.04 2.71 41.52
CA GLU A 85 7.30 4.02 40.89
C GLU A 85 7.81 3.89 39.45
N ARG A 86 8.47 2.77 39.13
CA ARG A 86 9.04 2.49 37.81
C ARG A 86 8.92 1.02 37.44
N TYR A 87 8.76 0.75 36.15
CA TYR A 87 8.66 -0.60 35.61
C TYR A 87 9.76 -0.88 34.58
N LEU A 88 10.53 -1.93 34.85
CA LEU A 88 11.32 -2.67 33.86
C LEU A 88 10.50 -3.89 33.45
N VAL A 89 10.18 -3.99 32.16
CA VAL A 89 9.53 -5.16 31.55
C VAL A 89 10.50 -5.80 30.56
N ILE A 90 10.71 -7.11 30.66
CA ILE A 90 11.58 -7.87 29.77
C ILE A 90 10.74 -8.98 29.12
N LEU A 91 10.71 -9.00 27.79
CA LEU A 91 10.15 -10.11 27.02
C LEU A 91 11.29 -11.00 26.52
N TRP A 92 11.25 -12.26 26.91
CA TRP A 92 12.28 -13.26 26.63
C TRP A 92 11.69 -14.35 25.74
N ASP A 93 12.30 -14.56 24.57
CA ASP A 93 12.11 -15.71 23.67
C ASP A 93 12.94 -15.55 22.36
N HIS A 94 12.60 -16.29 21.32
CA HIS A 94 12.90 -15.97 19.92
C HIS A 94 12.36 -14.60 19.50
N GLY A 95 13.05 -13.97 18.55
CA GLY A 95 12.62 -12.72 17.93
C GLY A 95 13.02 -12.67 16.47
N THR A 96 12.14 -12.07 15.68
CA THR A 96 12.32 -11.84 14.23
C THR A 96 11.91 -10.42 13.83
N GLY A 97 11.52 -9.60 14.81
CA GLY A 97 10.94 -8.29 14.60
C GLY A 97 9.59 -8.37 13.88
N TRP A 98 9.37 -7.50 12.90
CA TRP A 98 8.14 -7.54 12.09
C TRP A 98 8.28 -8.37 10.80
N THR A 99 9.47 -8.89 10.44
CA THR A 99 9.73 -9.68 9.21
C THR A 99 10.20 -11.11 9.50
N ALA A 100 10.49 -11.88 8.42
CA ALA A 100 11.10 -13.22 8.34
C ALA A 100 10.12 -14.37 8.08
N MET A 101 9.45 -14.30 6.93
CA MET A 101 8.41 -15.25 6.55
C MET A 101 8.81 -16.72 6.82
N PRO A 102 7.99 -17.46 7.58
CA PRO A 102 6.67 -17.03 8.06
C PRO A 102 6.66 -16.32 9.44
N HIS A 103 7.74 -16.28 10.22
CA HIS A 103 7.70 -15.78 11.60
C HIS A 103 8.05 -14.29 11.65
N ARG A 104 7.01 -13.45 11.79
CA ARG A 104 7.03 -11.98 11.86
C ARG A 104 6.67 -11.51 13.27
N SER A 105 7.46 -11.96 14.23
CA SER A 105 6.97 -12.09 15.60
C SER A 105 8.03 -12.01 16.69
N PHE A 106 7.52 -11.76 17.89
CA PHE A 106 8.14 -12.16 19.12
C PHE A 106 7.60 -13.54 19.53
N GLY A 107 8.49 -14.39 20.00
CA GLY A 107 8.22 -15.68 20.61
C GLY A 107 7.63 -16.77 19.72
N SER A 108 7.64 -17.99 20.27
CA SER A 108 7.12 -19.21 19.67
C SER A 108 6.60 -20.14 20.76
N ASP A 109 5.31 -20.47 20.71
CA ASP A 109 4.67 -21.36 21.66
C ASP A 109 4.32 -22.69 20.97
N TRP A 110 4.98 -23.79 21.35
CA TRP A 110 4.81 -25.09 20.70
C TRP A 110 3.46 -25.75 21.03
N SER A 111 2.90 -25.53 22.21
CA SER A 111 1.61 -26.11 22.61
C SER A 111 0.45 -25.56 21.77
N SER A 112 0.49 -24.27 21.44
CA SER A 112 -0.52 -23.61 20.60
C SER A 112 -0.15 -23.57 19.11
N GLY A 113 1.15 -23.58 18.79
CA GLY A 113 1.67 -23.29 17.45
C GLY A 113 1.67 -21.80 17.09
N ASN A 114 1.39 -20.92 18.06
CA ASN A 114 1.28 -19.48 17.84
C ASN A 114 2.62 -18.76 18.03
N VAL A 115 2.67 -17.57 17.44
CA VAL A 115 3.73 -16.57 17.62
C VAL A 115 3.07 -15.21 17.84
N LEU A 116 3.67 -14.33 18.64
CA LEU A 116 3.09 -13.01 18.91
C LEU A 116 3.43 -12.06 17.76
N SER A 117 2.49 -11.85 16.85
CA SER A 117 2.74 -11.08 15.63
C SER A 117 2.87 -9.58 15.90
N ILE A 118 3.86 -8.96 15.24
CA ILE A 118 3.98 -7.50 15.20
C ILE A 118 3.04 -6.92 14.13
N SER A 119 3.10 -7.41 12.89
CA SER A 119 2.34 -6.86 11.75
C SER A 119 0.85 -7.23 11.69
N ASN A 120 0.39 -8.23 12.46
CA ASN A 120 -1.04 -8.49 12.65
C ASN A 120 -1.65 -7.67 13.81
N GLY A 121 -0.82 -6.91 14.54
CA GLY A 121 -1.27 -6.03 15.62
C GLY A 121 -1.44 -6.72 16.98
N ASP A 122 -1.10 -8.00 17.12
CA ASP A 122 -1.22 -8.75 18.38
C ASP A 122 -0.39 -8.09 19.49
N PHE A 123 0.88 -7.76 19.19
CA PHE A 123 1.76 -7.07 20.14
C PHE A 123 1.22 -5.70 20.55
N GLN A 124 0.80 -4.88 19.58
CA GLN A 124 0.21 -3.56 19.87
C GLN A 124 -1.08 -3.69 20.70
N LYS A 125 -1.90 -4.69 20.41
CA LYS A 125 -3.15 -4.96 21.11
C LYS A 125 -2.91 -5.39 22.56
N ALA A 126 -1.91 -6.22 22.82
CA ALA A 126 -1.53 -6.62 24.17
C ALA A 126 -1.13 -5.41 25.03
N LEU A 127 -0.26 -4.55 24.48
CA LEU A 127 0.25 -3.36 25.15
C LEU A 127 -0.82 -2.30 25.37
N SER A 128 -1.61 -2.00 24.33
CA SER A 128 -2.71 -1.02 24.41
C SER A 128 -3.75 -1.42 25.46
N THR A 129 -4.16 -2.68 25.45
CA THR A 129 -5.14 -3.20 26.42
C THR A 129 -4.60 -3.10 27.85
N ALA A 130 -3.34 -3.50 28.09
CA ALA A 130 -2.73 -3.40 29.42
C ALA A 130 -2.60 -1.93 29.87
N TYR A 131 -2.24 -1.03 28.94
CA TYR A 131 -2.15 0.41 29.22
C TYR A 131 -3.51 1.02 29.55
N GLU A 132 -4.59 0.63 28.86
CA GLU A 132 -5.94 1.12 29.16
C GLU A 132 -6.41 0.78 30.59
N PHE A 133 -6.01 -0.37 31.12
CA PHE A 133 -6.37 -0.80 32.48
C PHE A 133 -5.44 -0.23 33.57
N THR A 134 -4.18 0.03 33.24
CA THR A 134 -3.18 0.44 34.23
C THR A 134 -2.89 1.94 34.23
N ASP A 135 -3.04 2.61 33.09
CA ASP A 135 -2.54 3.96 32.79
C ASP A 135 -1.05 4.14 33.12
N ILE A 136 -0.28 3.04 33.11
CA ILE A 136 1.15 3.03 33.39
C ILE A 136 1.94 2.88 32.10
N ARG A 137 2.74 3.90 31.78
CA ARG A 137 3.76 3.82 30.74
C ARG A 137 5.03 3.20 31.31
N ILE A 138 5.48 2.09 30.73
CA ILE A 138 6.67 1.33 31.13
C ILE A 138 7.93 2.20 30.97
N ASP A 139 8.82 2.20 31.97
CA ASP A 139 10.02 3.06 31.97
C ASP A 139 11.13 2.51 31.08
N LEU A 140 11.37 1.20 31.17
CA LEU A 140 12.31 0.48 30.34
C LEU A 140 11.64 -0.82 29.87
N PHE A 141 11.43 -0.92 28.57
CA PHE A 141 10.96 -2.14 27.93
C PHE A 141 12.15 -2.78 27.21
N ALA A 142 12.46 -4.02 27.56
CA ALA A 142 13.56 -4.75 26.97
C ALA A 142 13.07 -5.99 26.23
N PHE A 143 13.71 -6.29 25.11
CA PHE A 143 13.63 -7.60 24.48
C PHE A 143 14.93 -8.36 24.73
N ASP A 144 14.79 -9.52 25.36
CA ASP A 144 15.79 -10.57 25.35
C ASP A 144 15.44 -11.56 24.23
N ALA A 145 15.47 -11.02 23.01
CA ALA A 145 15.02 -11.67 21.79
C ALA A 145 15.66 -11.02 20.55
N CYS A 146 16.08 -11.83 19.58
CA CYS A 146 16.79 -11.39 18.38
C CYS A 146 16.02 -10.36 17.55
N LEU A 147 16.74 -9.46 16.87
CA LEU A 147 16.20 -8.58 15.82
C LEU A 147 15.05 -7.65 16.26
N MET A 148 14.83 -7.41 17.56
CA MET A 148 13.68 -6.62 18.04
C MET A 148 13.94 -5.10 18.05
N GLN A 149 15.18 -4.65 17.83
CA GLN A 149 15.55 -3.23 17.79
C GLN A 149 15.25 -2.57 16.43
N GLN A 150 14.01 -2.73 15.97
CA GLN A 150 13.50 -2.23 14.70
C GLN A 150 12.65 -0.97 14.91
N VAL A 151 12.72 -0.02 13.96
CA VAL A 151 11.90 1.19 14.00
C VAL A 151 10.42 0.83 14.00
N GLU A 152 10.02 -0.19 13.24
CA GLU A 152 8.65 -0.69 13.15
C GLU A 152 8.13 -1.18 14.52
N VAL A 153 8.92 -2.00 15.23
CA VAL A 153 8.60 -2.48 16.59
C VAL A 153 8.51 -1.31 17.57
N GLY A 154 9.43 -0.36 17.47
CA GLY A 154 9.42 0.86 18.28
C GLY A 154 8.11 1.64 18.13
N PHE A 155 7.56 1.73 16.91
CA PHE A 155 6.31 2.46 16.64
C PHE A 155 5.11 1.84 17.32
N GLU A 156 5.04 0.49 17.34
CA GLU A 156 3.99 -0.25 18.04
C GLU A 156 4.06 -0.09 19.57
N LEU A 157 5.26 0.22 20.10
CA LEU A 157 5.54 0.34 21.53
C LEU A 157 5.49 1.78 22.07
N ALA A 158 5.73 2.81 21.24
CA ALA A 158 6.08 4.16 21.69
C ALA A 158 5.06 4.85 22.60
N LYS A 159 3.78 4.47 22.54
CA LYS A 159 2.73 4.98 23.43
C LYS A 159 2.81 4.37 24.84
N TYR A 160 3.33 3.15 24.95
CA TYR A 160 3.21 2.30 26.14
C TYR A 160 4.54 2.15 26.90
N ALA A 161 5.68 2.48 26.29
CA ALA A 161 6.98 2.54 26.96
C ALA A 161 7.76 3.84 26.68
N ARG A 162 8.69 4.18 27.57
CA ARG A 162 9.55 5.38 27.47
C ARG A 162 10.87 5.07 26.76
N VAL A 163 11.51 3.97 27.13
CA VAL A 163 12.77 3.49 26.56
C VAL A 163 12.58 2.07 26.04
N LEU A 164 13.07 1.81 24.84
CA LEU A 164 13.23 0.47 24.27
C LEU A 164 14.71 0.08 24.35
N LEU A 165 15.01 -1.12 24.84
CA LEU A 165 16.31 -1.77 24.74
C LEU A 165 16.12 -3.12 24.04
N ALA A 166 16.85 -3.36 22.97
CA ALA A 166 16.80 -4.64 22.28
C ALA A 166 18.05 -4.84 21.42
N PRO A 167 18.38 -6.10 21.08
CA PRO A 167 19.42 -6.38 20.10
C PRO A 167 18.94 -5.99 18.70
N GLN A 168 19.84 -5.37 17.93
CA GLN A 168 19.68 -5.18 16.50
C GLN A 168 19.93 -6.49 15.76
N SER A 169 20.87 -7.30 16.25
CA SER A 169 21.33 -8.56 15.64
C SER A 169 20.73 -9.81 16.29
N ILE A 170 21.19 -10.98 15.85
CA ILE A 170 21.03 -12.24 16.58
C ILE A 170 21.77 -12.16 17.92
N MET A 171 21.12 -12.67 18.97
CA MET A 171 21.63 -12.70 20.34
C MET A 171 22.12 -14.11 20.70
N PRO A 172 23.14 -14.26 21.56
CA PRO A 172 23.54 -15.55 22.10
C PRO A 172 22.40 -16.18 22.90
N LEU A 173 22.36 -17.51 22.93
CA LEU A 173 21.29 -18.26 23.63
C LEU A 173 21.20 -17.98 25.14
N ALA A 174 22.27 -17.48 25.75
CA ALA A 174 22.32 -17.10 27.15
C ALA A 174 21.68 -15.73 27.46
N GLY A 175 21.26 -14.97 26.44
CA GLY A 175 20.44 -13.77 26.64
C GLY A 175 21.09 -12.64 27.44
N LEU A 176 20.27 -11.88 28.18
CA LEU A 176 20.71 -10.84 29.09
C LEU A 176 21.20 -11.43 30.42
N ARG A 177 22.19 -10.79 31.05
CA ARG A 177 22.72 -11.20 32.37
C ARG A 177 21.86 -10.66 33.51
N TYR A 178 20.83 -11.40 33.90
CA TYR A 178 19.82 -10.96 34.87
C TYR A 178 20.40 -10.68 36.26
N ASP A 179 21.46 -11.39 36.63
CA ASP A 179 22.21 -11.17 37.86
C ASP A 179 22.90 -9.79 37.86
N GLU A 180 23.54 -9.37 36.77
CA GLU A 180 24.17 -8.05 36.64
C GLU A 180 23.13 -6.90 36.58
N ILE A 181 21.94 -7.17 36.01
CA ILE A 181 20.81 -6.23 36.04
C ILE A 181 20.33 -6.01 37.48
N LEU A 182 20.11 -7.11 38.21
CA LEU A 182 19.64 -7.03 39.59
C LEU A 182 20.71 -6.52 40.55
N GLU A 183 21.99 -6.78 40.30
CA GLU A 183 23.10 -6.15 41.03
C GLU A 183 23.01 -4.63 40.91
N SER A 184 22.85 -4.10 39.70
CA SER A 184 22.69 -2.65 39.46
C SER A 184 21.49 -2.08 40.19
N LEU A 185 20.35 -2.78 40.14
CA LEU A 185 19.12 -2.35 40.82
C LEU A 185 19.26 -2.42 42.34
N HIS A 186 19.91 -3.43 42.91
CA HIS A 186 20.12 -3.53 44.36
C HIS A 186 21.10 -2.47 44.86
N ALA A 187 22.11 -2.13 44.06
CA ALA A 187 23.08 -1.08 44.38
C ALA A 187 22.44 0.33 44.35
N ASP A 188 21.57 0.59 43.37
CA ASP A 188 20.78 1.82 43.28
C ASP A 188 19.35 1.54 42.78
N PRO A 189 18.38 1.30 43.69
CA PRO A 189 16.98 1.08 43.30
C PRO A 189 16.35 2.28 42.59
N GLY A 190 16.95 3.48 42.70
CA GLY A 190 16.52 4.71 42.06
C GLY A 190 17.12 4.95 40.68
N ILE A 191 17.97 4.04 40.17
CA ILE A 191 18.67 4.18 38.89
C ILE A 191 17.68 4.51 37.75
N GLY A 192 18.02 5.51 36.95
CA GLY A 192 17.21 5.94 35.81
C GLY A 192 17.17 4.89 34.71
N SER A 193 16.07 4.78 33.96
CA SER A 193 15.94 3.82 32.85
C SER A 193 17.05 3.99 31.81
N THR A 194 17.46 5.22 31.53
CA THR A 194 18.58 5.56 30.63
C THR A 194 19.92 5.03 31.14
N GLU A 195 20.18 5.07 32.45
CA GLU A 195 21.45 4.62 32.99
C GLU A 195 21.48 3.11 33.16
N LEU A 196 20.36 2.53 33.62
CA LEU A 196 20.20 1.08 33.67
C LEU A 196 20.33 0.45 32.29
N SER A 197 19.76 1.07 31.23
CA SER A 197 19.89 0.55 29.86
C SER A 197 21.33 0.55 29.37
N ARG A 198 22.15 1.54 29.76
CA ARG A 198 23.60 1.55 29.46
C ARG A 198 24.33 0.43 30.18
N HIS A 199 24.04 0.19 31.45
CA HIS A 199 24.64 -0.90 32.20
C HIS A 199 24.31 -2.26 31.58
N ILE A 200 23.06 -2.48 31.15
CA ILE A 200 22.63 -3.69 30.46
C ILE A 200 23.43 -3.90 29.17
N ILE A 201 23.51 -2.87 28.31
CA ILE A 201 24.27 -2.94 27.06
C ILE A 201 25.74 -3.26 27.31
N GLN A 202 26.37 -2.54 28.24
CA GLN A 202 27.79 -2.75 28.57
C GLN A 202 28.04 -4.16 29.10
N SER A 203 27.14 -4.68 29.94
CA SER A 203 27.16 -6.06 30.42
C SER A 203 27.09 -7.05 29.26
N THR A 204 26.14 -6.87 28.34
CA THR A 204 26.00 -7.72 27.14
C THR A 204 27.29 -7.73 26.32
N ILE A 205 27.84 -6.56 25.99
CA ILE A 205 29.07 -6.47 25.18
C ILE A 205 30.25 -7.14 25.89
N ASN A 206 30.45 -6.88 27.18
CA ASN A 206 31.55 -7.46 27.95
C ASN A 206 31.49 -8.98 28.02
N ASN A 207 30.28 -9.54 28.14
CA ASN A 207 30.09 -10.98 28.27
C ASN A 207 30.23 -11.73 26.93
N TYR A 208 29.94 -11.06 25.82
CA TYR A 208 29.84 -11.73 24.53
C TYR A 208 30.88 -11.32 23.48
N ALA A 209 31.71 -10.30 23.72
CA ALA A 209 32.73 -9.84 22.77
C ALA A 209 33.68 -10.94 22.27
N SER A 210 33.91 -12.00 23.05
CA SER A 210 34.73 -13.15 22.67
C SER A 210 33.94 -14.37 22.18
N ILE A 211 32.61 -14.29 22.12
CA ILE A 211 31.71 -15.41 21.79
C ILE A 211 31.17 -15.25 20.38
N GLN A 212 30.51 -14.13 20.07
CA GLN A 212 29.98 -13.83 18.74
C GLN A 212 29.82 -12.32 18.54
N PRO A 213 29.77 -11.84 17.28
CA PRO A 213 29.38 -10.46 16.99
C PRO A 213 27.95 -10.15 17.44
N ILE A 214 27.74 -8.98 18.03
CA ILE A 214 26.44 -8.50 18.51
C ILE A 214 26.35 -7.00 18.30
N ALA A 215 25.16 -6.51 17.96
CA ALA A 215 24.79 -5.11 18.08
C ALA A 215 23.53 -4.98 18.96
N ILE A 216 23.59 -4.09 19.95
CA ILE A 216 22.50 -3.85 20.90
C ILE A 216 22.41 -2.36 21.23
N SER A 217 21.21 -1.85 21.42
CA SER A 217 21.02 -0.45 21.72
C SER A 217 19.85 -0.18 22.64
N SER A 218 19.79 1.06 23.13
CA SER A 218 18.63 1.61 23.80
C SER A 218 18.26 2.96 23.21
N VAL A 219 16.97 3.19 23.03
CA VAL A 219 16.42 4.38 22.39
C VAL A 219 15.27 4.97 23.19
N ASN A 220 15.20 6.30 23.20
CA ASN A 220 14.09 7.05 23.76
C ASN A 220 12.95 7.16 22.73
N LEU A 221 11.78 6.62 23.09
CA LEU A 221 10.62 6.55 22.20
C LEU A 221 9.84 7.87 22.09
N ALA A 222 10.18 8.90 22.88
CA ALA A 222 9.45 10.16 22.92
C ALA A 222 9.46 10.94 21.60
N ARG A 223 10.46 10.72 20.73
CA ARG A 223 10.61 11.42 19.43
C ARG A 223 10.34 10.54 18.23
N LEU A 224 9.91 9.30 18.44
CA LEU A 224 9.73 8.35 17.34
C LEU A 224 8.68 8.83 16.31
N ASN A 225 7.58 9.45 16.77
CA ASN A 225 6.62 10.11 15.87
C ASN A 225 7.23 11.27 15.06
N THR A 226 8.15 12.04 15.67
CA THR A 226 8.86 13.12 14.98
C THR A 226 9.80 12.56 13.92
N LEU A 227 10.49 11.45 14.20
CA LEU A 227 11.33 10.75 13.23
C LEU A 227 10.52 10.35 11.98
N GLY A 228 9.33 9.77 12.17
CA GLY A 228 8.45 9.42 11.05
C GLY A 228 7.94 10.63 10.25
N GLN A 229 7.64 11.75 10.93
CA GLN A 229 7.26 12.99 10.26
C GLN A 229 8.41 13.62 9.46
N ASP A 230 9.62 13.60 10.03
CA ASP A 230 10.83 14.08 9.35
C ASP A 230 11.16 13.20 8.14
N PHE A 231 11.00 11.87 8.25
CA PHE A 231 11.16 10.97 7.11
C PHE A 231 10.11 11.22 6.03
N ALA A 232 8.84 11.43 6.38
CA ALA A 232 7.80 11.77 5.40
C ALA A 232 8.09 13.07 4.65
N ALA A 233 8.69 14.06 5.32
CA ALA A 233 9.13 15.29 4.67
C ALA A 233 10.30 15.04 3.72
N LEU A 234 11.28 14.22 4.13
CA LEU A 234 12.42 13.84 3.31
C LEU A 234 12.03 12.97 2.11
N ALA A 235 11.18 11.97 2.29
CA ALA A 235 10.72 11.05 1.25
C ALA A 235 10.11 11.81 0.07
N LYS A 236 9.29 12.85 0.34
CA LYS A 236 8.74 13.72 -0.71
C LYS A 236 9.82 14.39 -1.56
N LEU A 237 10.95 14.78 -0.96
CA LEU A 237 12.09 15.37 -1.69
C LEU A 237 12.87 14.31 -2.47
N LEU A 238 13.14 13.16 -1.85
CA LEU A 238 13.83 12.04 -2.48
C LEU A 238 13.08 11.57 -3.73
N MET A 239 11.75 11.46 -3.66
CA MET A 239 10.92 11.01 -4.78
C MET A 239 10.90 11.95 -6.01
N TYR A 240 11.43 13.18 -5.90
CA TYR A 240 11.69 14.05 -7.07
C TYR A 240 13.03 13.74 -7.77
N ALA A 241 13.94 13.01 -7.12
CA ALA A 241 15.22 12.60 -7.69
C ALA A 241 15.08 11.28 -8.50
N THR A 242 16.17 10.85 -9.15
CA THR A 242 16.23 9.54 -9.80
C THR A 242 16.63 8.44 -8.81
N PRO A 243 15.95 7.28 -8.79
CA PRO A 243 16.21 6.20 -7.83
C PRO A 243 17.67 5.69 -7.83
N ASN A 244 18.31 5.65 -9.01
CA ASN A 244 19.70 5.23 -9.18
C ASN A 244 20.73 6.00 -8.32
N SER A 245 20.37 7.20 -7.83
CA SER A 245 21.22 7.96 -6.89
C SER A 245 21.44 7.23 -5.55
N LEU A 246 20.56 6.30 -5.17
CA LEU A 246 20.60 5.61 -3.87
C LEU A 246 20.95 4.13 -3.96
N ALA A 247 21.02 3.55 -5.15
CA ALA A 247 21.34 2.14 -5.34
C ALA A 247 22.70 1.78 -4.72
N LEU A 248 23.71 2.66 -4.85
CA LEU A 248 25.02 2.46 -4.23
C LEU A 248 24.93 2.55 -2.70
N LEU A 249 24.21 3.52 -2.16
CA LEU A 249 24.04 3.66 -0.72
C LEU A 249 23.42 2.40 -0.11
N ARG A 250 22.39 1.83 -0.75
CA ARG A 250 21.79 0.57 -0.28
C ARG A 250 22.77 -0.61 -0.30
N GLN A 251 23.79 -0.61 -1.16
CA GLN A 251 24.83 -1.64 -1.21
C GLN A 251 25.95 -1.44 -0.18
N THR A 252 26.12 -0.22 0.34
CA THR A 252 27.22 0.12 1.26
C THR A 252 26.78 0.34 2.70
N VAL A 253 25.48 0.59 2.93
CA VAL A 253 24.92 0.74 4.27
C VAL A 253 25.11 -0.54 5.09
N GLN A 254 25.37 -0.40 6.38
CA GLN A 254 25.39 -1.50 7.33
C GLN A 254 24.08 -2.28 7.25
N THR A 255 24.18 -3.54 6.84
CA THR A 255 23.05 -4.46 6.87
C THR A 255 23.07 -5.33 8.12
N ILE A 256 21.93 -5.96 8.43
CA ILE A 256 21.76 -6.84 9.57
C ILE A 256 21.12 -8.16 9.11
N PRO A 257 21.84 -9.29 9.23
CA PRO A 257 21.34 -10.57 8.77
C PRO A 257 20.25 -11.11 9.70
N ALA A 258 19.17 -11.60 9.10
CA ALA A 258 18.13 -12.34 9.84
C ALA A 258 18.59 -13.75 10.24
N ILE A 259 19.61 -14.28 9.55
CA ILE A 259 20.20 -15.61 9.79
C ILE A 259 21.72 -15.48 9.81
N GLY A 260 22.36 -15.94 10.89
CA GLY A 260 23.80 -15.83 11.07
C GLY A 260 24.24 -14.44 11.57
N CYS A 261 25.55 -14.17 11.52
CA CYS A 261 26.15 -12.96 12.07
C CYS A 261 27.08 -12.24 11.10
N ILE A 262 27.03 -12.60 9.80
CA ILE A 262 27.84 -11.96 8.76
C ILE A 262 26.88 -11.16 7.87
N PRO A 263 26.92 -9.82 7.93
CA PRO A 263 26.13 -8.98 7.06
C PRO A 263 26.47 -9.22 5.59
N ASP A 264 25.43 -9.21 4.77
CA ASP A 264 25.52 -9.27 3.32
C ASP A 264 24.61 -8.21 2.69
N THR A 265 24.95 -7.80 1.47
CA THR A 265 24.16 -6.79 0.73
C THR A 265 22.72 -7.24 0.45
N THR A 266 22.45 -8.55 0.47
CA THR A 266 21.11 -9.13 0.28
C THR A 266 20.25 -9.17 1.54
N ASP A 267 20.80 -8.79 2.70
CA ASP A 267 20.04 -8.74 3.94
C ASP A 267 18.91 -7.72 3.88
N ASP A 268 17.78 -8.06 4.47
CA ASP A 268 16.55 -7.27 4.42
C ASP A 268 16.56 -6.03 5.32
N PHE A 269 17.38 -6.04 6.36
CA PHE A 269 17.45 -4.97 7.34
C PHE A 269 18.72 -4.16 7.16
N ILE A 270 18.58 -2.84 7.30
CA ILE A 270 19.70 -1.91 7.32
C ILE A 270 19.71 -1.12 8.63
N ASP A 271 20.88 -0.64 9.03
CA ASP A 271 20.99 0.33 10.10
C ASP A 271 20.46 1.69 9.62
N LEU A 272 19.46 2.23 10.33
CA LEU A 272 18.79 3.46 9.95
C LEU A 272 19.72 4.67 10.09
N GLY A 273 20.55 4.74 11.14
CA GLY A 273 21.43 5.90 11.32
C GLY A 273 22.56 5.94 10.30
N ASP A 274 23.13 4.78 9.94
CA ASP A 274 24.13 4.67 8.86
C ASP A 274 23.51 5.05 7.51
N PHE A 275 22.26 4.64 7.26
CA PHE A 275 21.50 5.08 6.08
C PHE A 275 21.32 6.60 6.04
N LEU A 276 20.91 7.22 7.15
CA LEU A 276 20.75 8.68 7.23
C LEU A 276 22.06 9.43 7.04
N ALA A 277 23.16 8.91 7.58
CA ALA A 277 24.50 9.47 7.38
C ALA A 277 24.89 9.44 5.89
N GLY A 278 24.71 8.30 5.22
CA GLY A 278 24.96 8.18 3.79
C GLY A 278 24.04 9.04 2.91
N LEU A 279 22.79 9.26 3.33
CA LEU A 279 21.90 10.24 2.69
C LEU A 279 22.47 11.66 2.81
N GLY A 280 23.11 12.02 3.92
CA GLY A 280 23.73 13.34 4.12
C GLY A 280 24.99 13.54 3.26
N GLU A 281 25.71 12.47 2.97
CA GLU A 281 26.82 12.48 2.01
C GLU A 281 26.34 12.59 0.56
N THR A 282 25.17 11.99 0.27
CA THR A 282 24.59 11.95 -1.08
C THR A 282 23.81 13.22 -1.43
N PHE A 283 23.09 13.79 -0.46
CA PHE A 283 22.17 14.92 -0.66
C PHE A 283 22.41 16.04 0.34
N SER A 284 22.34 17.27 -0.13
CA SER A 284 22.43 18.48 0.71
C SER A 284 21.05 19.06 1.06
N TYR A 285 20.12 18.20 1.51
CA TYR A 285 18.78 18.65 1.92
C TYR A 285 18.74 18.96 3.43
N PRO A 286 18.19 20.12 3.86
CA PRO A 286 18.00 20.42 5.28
C PRO A 286 17.15 19.38 6.04
N GLU A 287 16.29 18.66 5.33
CA GLU A 287 15.49 17.55 5.85
C GLU A 287 16.36 16.37 6.30
N VAL A 288 17.50 16.11 5.64
CA VAL A 288 18.46 15.07 6.04
C VAL A 288 19.14 15.45 7.36
N ASP A 289 19.57 16.71 7.50
CA ASP A 289 20.15 17.21 8.76
C ASP A 289 19.15 17.11 9.91
N ARG A 290 17.89 17.47 9.65
CA ARG A 290 16.82 17.46 10.64
C ARG A 290 16.51 16.05 11.13
N ILE A 291 16.30 15.09 10.21
CA ILE A 291 16.00 13.71 10.60
C ILE A 291 17.20 13.07 11.32
N THR A 292 18.42 13.37 10.89
CA THR A 292 19.65 12.86 11.53
C THR A 292 19.79 13.41 12.96
N ASP A 293 19.50 14.69 13.19
CA ASP A 293 19.47 15.28 14.53
C ASP A 293 18.35 14.68 15.40
N THR A 294 17.15 14.44 14.84
CA THR A 294 16.05 13.76 15.53
C THR A 294 16.47 12.34 15.94
N TYR A 295 17.08 11.57 15.02
CA TYR A 295 17.56 10.22 15.25
C TYR A 295 18.63 10.18 16.37
N ASN A 296 19.67 11.01 16.26
CA ASN A 296 20.77 11.05 17.23
C ASN A 296 20.29 11.41 18.64
N LYS A 297 19.24 12.23 18.77
CA LYS A 297 18.63 12.58 20.06
C LYS A 297 17.78 11.46 20.66
N MET A 298 17.40 10.46 19.86
CA MET A 298 16.67 9.28 20.34
C MET A 298 17.60 8.21 20.87
N VAL A 299 18.75 7.99 20.22
CA VAL A 299 19.72 6.97 20.64
C VAL A 299 20.30 7.34 22.01
N ILE A 300 19.98 6.54 23.03
CA ILE A 300 20.52 6.72 24.39
C ILE A 300 21.93 6.17 24.45
N HIS A 301 22.10 4.97 23.90
CA HIS A 301 23.36 4.25 23.78
C HIS A 301 23.19 3.12 22.77
N ALA A 302 24.16 2.95 21.89
CA ALA A 302 24.29 1.82 21.00
C ALA A 302 25.73 1.33 21.11
N ASP A 303 25.91 0.02 21.17
CA ASP A 303 27.23 -0.59 21.24
C ASP A 303 27.23 -1.93 20.50
N PHE A 304 28.42 -2.36 20.09
CA PHE A 304 28.60 -3.58 19.31
C PHE A 304 29.92 -4.26 19.64
N CYS A 305 29.98 -5.56 19.36
CA CYS A 305 31.22 -6.31 19.28
C CYS A 305 31.31 -7.04 17.94
N GLY A 306 32.55 -7.26 17.46
CA GLY A 306 32.81 -7.76 16.11
C GLY A 306 32.83 -6.63 15.07
N GLN A 307 33.77 -6.70 14.12
CA GLN A 307 33.96 -5.65 13.10
C GLN A 307 32.82 -5.61 12.07
N ASP A 308 32.08 -6.70 11.93
CA ASP A 308 30.98 -6.82 10.99
C ASP A 308 29.81 -5.87 11.32
N PHE A 309 29.68 -5.43 12.58
CA PHE A 309 28.65 -4.48 13.03
C PHE A 309 29.19 -3.08 13.34
N ALA A 310 30.37 -2.73 12.80
CA ALA A 310 31.08 -1.51 13.17
C ALA A 310 30.34 -0.19 12.89
N ASN A 311 29.37 -0.23 11.98
CA ASN A 311 28.58 0.92 11.58
C ASN A 311 27.15 0.88 12.13
N THR A 312 26.86 0.00 13.11
CA THR A 312 25.56 0.00 13.78
C THR A 312 25.41 1.21 14.71
N THR A 313 24.27 1.88 14.65
CA THR A 313 24.03 3.16 15.33
C THR A 313 22.83 3.16 16.27
N GLY A 314 21.92 2.19 16.14
CA GLY A 314 20.93 1.92 17.18
C GLY A 314 19.60 1.34 16.72
N LEU A 315 19.02 1.78 15.60
CA LEU A 315 17.77 1.22 15.07
C LEU A 315 17.99 0.61 13.70
N THR A 316 17.33 -0.50 13.45
CA THR A 316 17.21 -1.07 12.11
C THR A 316 15.87 -0.68 11.48
N VAL A 317 15.83 -0.73 10.16
CA VAL A 317 14.60 -0.58 9.36
C VAL A 317 14.62 -1.62 8.25
N TRP A 318 13.45 -2.11 7.87
CA TRP A 318 13.37 -2.99 6.72
C TRP A 318 13.51 -2.23 5.41
N PHE A 319 14.50 -2.63 4.64
CA PHE A 319 14.76 -2.14 3.31
C PHE A 319 15.31 -3.33 2.50
N PRO A 320 14.44 -4.19 1.94
CA PRO A 320 14.88 -5.41 1.29
C PRO A 320 15.80 -5.14 0.10
N ASP A 321 16.59 -6.13 -0.32
CA ASP A 321 17.53 -5.92 -1.43
C ASP A 321 16.83 -5.79 -2.79
N ARG A 322 15.65 -6.43 -2.94
CA ARG A 322 14.89 -6.42 -4.19
C ARG A 322 13.40 -6.13 -3.98
N TYR A 323 12.81 -5.66 -5.08
CA TYR A 323 11.40 -5.31 -5.20
C TYR A 323 10.45 -6.46 -4.84
N LEU A 324 10.73 -7.68 -5.28
CA LEU A 324 9.80 -8.80 -5.12
C LEU A 324 9.55 -9.13 -3.64
N GLN A 325 10.61 -9.15 -2.80
CA GLN A 325 10.44 -9.30 -1.36
C GLN A 325 9.61 -8.15 -0.77
N SER A 326 9.85 -6.91 -1.22
CA SER A 326 9.06 -5.75 -0.81
C SER A 326 7.56 -5.93 -1.12
N LYS A 327 7.25 -6.31 -2.37
CA LYS A 327 5.89 -6.55 -2.86
C LYS A 327 5.19 -7.67 -2.08
N GLN A 328 5.86 -8.81 -1.86
CA GLN A 328 5.29 -9.96 -1.15
C GLN A 328 4.90 -9.66 0.30
N LEU A 329 5.59 -8.69 0.93
CA LEU A 329 5.34 -8.31 2.32
C LEU A 329 4.48 -7.05 2.46
N LEU A 330 4.13 -6.39 1.35
CA LEU A 330 3.46 -5.09 1.34
C LEU A 330 2.20 -5.06 2.21
N GLY A 331 1.25 -5.97 1.98
CA GLY A 331 -0.02 -5.99 2.71
C GLY A 331 0.13 -6.21 4.21
N TYR A 332 1.27 -6.75 4.67
CA TYR A 332 1.61 -6.87 6.09
C TYR A 332 2.25 -5.59 6.62
N TYR A 333 3.18 -5.00 5.87
CA TYR A 333 3.84 -3.76 6.25
C TYR A 333 2.88 -2.57 6.33
N GLU A 334 1.88 -2.52 5.45
CA GLU A 334 0.86 -1.46 5.42
C GLU A 334 0.09 -1.33 6.74
N ARG A 335 0.06 -2.39 7.56
CA ARG A 335 -0.62 -2.42 8.86
C ARG A 335 0.22 -1.84 10.00
N LEU A 336 1.52 -1.64 9.81
CA LEU A 336 2.41 -1.09 10.82
C LEU A 336 2.27 0.43 10.91
N ASP A 337 2.37 0.98 12.12
CA ASP A 337 2.23 2.42 12.34
C ASP A 337 3.38 3.23 11.70
N TRP A 338 4.54 2.60 11.49
CA TRP A 338 5.67 3.21 10.78
C TRP A 338 5.35 3.58 9.32
N ASN A 339 4.37 2.92 8.69
CA ASN A 339 3.96 3.24 7.31
C ASN A 339 3.55 4.73 7.14
N ARG A 340 3.11 5.39 8.21
CA ARG A 340 2.79 6.84 8.21
C ARG A 340 3.99 7.74 7.89
N SER A 341 5.21 7.21 7.93
CA SER A 341 6.43 7.90 7.53
C SER A 341 6.60 8.05 6.01
N GLN A 342 5.73 7.44 5.21
CA GLN A 342 5.91 7.29 3.75
C GLN A 342 7.07 6.40 3.33
N TRP A 343 7.47 5.47 4.20
CA TRP A 343 8.52 4.50 3.91
C TRP A 343 8.15 3.58 2.73
N LEU A 344 6.89 3.13 2.62
CA LEU A 344 6.46 2.29 1.51
C LEU A 344 6.47 3.01 0.17
N GLU A 345 6.02 4.25 0.11
CA GLU A 345 6.12 5.08 -1.10
C GLU A 345 7.58 5.33 -1.50
N PHE A 346 8.46 5.52 -0.51
CA PHE A 346 9.90 5.60 -0.74
C PHE A 346 10.47 4.29 -1.31
N LEU A 347 10.14 3.12 -0.74
CA LEU A 347 10.59 1.83 -1.24
C LEU A 347 10.09 1.57 -2.67
N ASN A 348 8.80 1.85 -2.93
CA ASN A 348 8.22 1.70 -4.26
C ASN A 348 8.96 2.56 -5.30
N TRP A 349 9.19 3.83 -4.97
CA TRP A 349 9.99 4.72 -5.80
C TRP A 349 11.44 4.25 -5.96
N PHE A 350 12.07 3.74 -4.90
CA PHE A 350 13.45 3.29 -4.93
C PHE A 350 13.66 2.11 -5.89
N TYR A 351 12.76 1.14 -5.88
CA TYR A 351 12.87 0.00 -6.78
C TYR A 351 12.51 0.34 -8.22
N ASP A 352 11.57 1.26 -8.43
CA ASP A 352 11.14 1.70 -9.78
C ASP A 352 10.68 0.56 -10.71
N ASN A 353 10.10 -0.50 -10.12
CA ASN A 353 9.64 -1.71 -10.80
C ASN A 353 8.18 -2.05 -10.45
N ASP A 354 7.40 -1.02 -10.05
CA ASP A 354 6.03 -1.21 -9.58
C ASP A 354 5.12 -1.78 -10.68
N ASP A 355 4.54 -2.92 -10.37
CA ASP A 355 3.55 -3.65 -11.18
C ASP A 355 2.24 -3.86 -10.39
N ILE A 356 2.11 -3.21 -9.23
CA ILE A 356 0.89 -3.17 -8.44
C ILE A 356 -0.07 -2.20 -9.12
N ARG A 357 -1.35 -2.59 -9.15
CA ARG A 357 -2.38 -1.83 -9.85
C ARG A 357 -3.09 -0.88 -8.89
N PRO A 358 -3.42 0.33 -9.35
CA PRO A 358 -4.27 1.23 -8.58
C PRO A 358 -5.61 0.57 -8.22
N SER A 359 -6.07 0.78 -7.00
CA SER A 359 -7.36 0.26 -6.53
C SER A 359 -8.52 0.71 -7.41
N ALA A 360 -9.58 -0.09 -7.52
CA ALA A 360 -10.75 0.26 -8.30
C ALA A 360 -11.45 1.54 -7.79
N VAL A 361 -12.03 2.33 -8.70
CA VAL A 361 -12.83 3.51 -8.37
C VAL A 361 -14.33 3.27 -8.58
N SER A 362 -15.16 3.94 -7.78
CA SER A 362 -16.61 3.96 -7.93
C SER A 362 -17.06 5.32 -8.44
N LEU A 363 -17.74 5.36 -9.58
CA LEU A 363 -18.18 6.57 -10.26
C LEU A 363 -19.65 6.89 -9.98
N GLN A 364 -19.92 8.16 -9.69
CA GLN A 364 -21.24 8.72 -9.44
C GLN A 364 -21.39 10.09 -10.14
N ALA A 365 -22.64 10.54 -10.30
CA ALA A 365 -22.96 11.84 -10.88
C ALA A 365 -23.95 12.59 -10.00
N GLY A 366 -23.77 13.91 -9.94
CA GLY A 366 -24.79 14.82 -9.44
C GLY A 366 -25.99 14.94 -10.38
N SER A 367 -27.06 15.57 -9.91
CA SER A 367 -28.23 15.84 -10.74
C SER A 367 -27.91 16.78 -11.91
N VAL A 368 -28.52 16.52 -13.06
CA VAL A 368 -28.44 17.40 -14.23
C VAL A 368 -29.14 18.72 -13.92
N GLY A 369 -28.38 19.80 -14.00
CA GLY A 369 -28.84 21.18 -13.80
C GLY A 369 -29.65 21.72 -14.98
N ALA A 370 -30.21 22.91 -14.80
CA ALA A 370 -31.06 23.56 -15.80
C ALA A 370 -30.32 23.95 -17.09
N ASN A 371 -28.99 24.01 -17.07
CA ASN A 371 -28.16 24.29 -18.24
C ASN A 371 -27.46 23.02 -18.76
N ASN A 372 -28.03 21.83 -18.53
CA ASN A 372 -27.43 20.54 -18.87
C ASN A 372 -26.04 20.34 -18.26
N ASP A 373 -25.81 20.90 -17.09
CA ASP A 373 -24.54 20.85 -16.39
C ASP A 373 -24.63 19.95 -15.16
N PHE A 374 -23.58 19.19 -14.88
CA PHE A 374 -23.51 18.31 -13.72
C PHE A 374 -22.06 18.01 -13.36
N ARG A 375 -21.86 17.37 -12.21
CA ARG A 375 -20.54 16.96 -11.74
C ARG A 375 -20.47 15.44 -11.67
N LEU A 376 -19.46 14.87 -12.30
CA LEU A 376 -19.00 13.52 -12.02
C LEU A 376 -18.10 13.55 -10.79
N HIS A 377 -18.21 12.54 -9.93
CA HIS A 377 -17.31 12.33 -8.81
C HIS A 377 -17.05 10.85 -8.59
N TRP A 378 -15.84 10.50 -8.18
CA TRP A 378 -15.46 9.12 -7.92
C TRP A 378 -14.62 8.96 -6.65
N THR A 379 -14.56 7.74 -6.13
CA THR A 379 -13.69 7.43 -4.98
C THR A 379 -12.22 7.57 -5.37
N LYS A 380 -11.40 8.11 -4.46
CA LYS A 380 -9.95 8.17 -4.67
C LYS A 380 -9.38 6.75 -4.79
N SER A 381 -8.60 6.51 -5.84
CA SER A 381 -7.78 5.31 -5.95
C SER A 381 -6.56 5.41 -5.05
N TYR A 382 -6.26 4.32 -4.35
CA TYR A 382 -5.01 4.12 -3.64
C TYR A 382 -4.01 3.37 -4.53
N ASP A 383 -2.76 3.82 -4.46
CA ASP A 383 -1.56 3.20 -5.01
C ASP A 383 -0.35 3.82 -4.28
N LEU A 384 0.79 3.13 -4.22
CA LEU A 384 2.03 3.70 -3.68
C LEU A 384 2.63 4.71 -4.66
N ALA A 385 2.40 4.54 -5.95
CA ALA A 385 2.73 5.49 -6.98
C ALA A 385 1.67 6.59 -7.10
N THR A 386 2.06 7.72 -7.70
CA THR A 386 1.10 8.79 -7.99
C THR A 386 0.09 8.34 -9.04
N VAL A 387 -1.20 8.48 -8.72
CA VAL A 387 -2.31 8.10 -9.59
C VAL A 387 -2.91 9.31 -10.31
N THR A 388 -3.25 9.12 -11.57
CA THR A 388 -4.10 10.01 -12.36
C THR A 388 -5.32 9.26 -12.91
N TYR A 389 -6.33 9.99 -13.39
CA TYR A 389 -7.59 9.41 -13.85
C TYR A 389 -7.84 9.73 -15.32
N HIS A 390 -8.40 8.73 -16.01
CA HIS A 390 -8.93 8.84 -17.37
C HIS A 390 -10.44 8.76 -17.30
N VAL A 391 -11.13 9.75 -17.89
CA VAL A 391 -12.59 9.80 -17.94
C VAL A 391 -13.03 9.55 -19.37
N VAL A 392 -13.81 8.50 -19.56
CA VAL A 392 -14.36 8.07 -20.85
C VAL A 392 -15.84 8.46 -20.91
N GLU A 393 -16.26 8.98 -22.05
CA GLU A 393 -17.65 9.21 -22.41
C GLU A 393 -18.02 8.36 -23.64
N ALA A 394 -19.26 7.87 -23.68
CA ALA A 394 -19.89 7.22 -24.83
C ALA A 394 -21.39 7.55 -24.85
N ILE A 395 -22.09 7.31 -25.97
CA ILE A 395 -23.54 7.56 -26.04
C ILE A 395 -24.37 6.30 -25.71
N ASP A 396 -23.84 5.12 -26.02
CA ASP A 396 -24.44 3.83 -25.71
C ASP A 396 -23.37 2.74 -25.67
N THR A 397 -23.79 1.49 -25.40
CA THR A 397 -22.95 0.31 -25.55
C THR A 397 -23.57 -0.71 -26.49
N THR A 398 -22.81 -1.19 -27.45
CA THR A 398 -23.20 -2.31 -28.32
C THR A 398 -22.40 -3.56 -27.96
N LEU A 399 -23.07 -4.71 -27.80
CA LEU A 399 -22.38 -5.97 -27.50
C LEU A 399 -21.57 -6.43 -28.72
N ALA A 400 -20.25 -6.55 -28.55
CA ALA A 400 -19.32 -6.96 -29.61
C ALA A 400 -18.92 -8.44 -29.50
N PHE A 401 -18.75 -8.94 -28.26
CA PHE A 401 -18.43 -10.34 -27.99
C PHE A 401 -18.98 -10.78 -26.63
N ASN A 402 -19.43 -12.02 -26.51
CA ASN A 402 -19.87 -12.59 -25.25
C ASN A 402 -19.70 -14.11 -25.25
N ASP A 403 -18.98 -14.63 -24.28
CA ASP A 403 -18.81 -16.05 -24.03
C ASP A 403 -18.80 -16.31 -22.51
N GLN A 404 -19.56 -17.33 -22.07
CA GLN A 404 -19.59 -17.77 -20.67
C GLN A 404 -18.52 -18.84 -20.37
N CYS A 405 -17.63 -19.10 -21.32
CA CYS A 405 -16.53 -20.07 -21.22
C CYS A 405 -16.97 -21.53 -20.97
N GLU A 406 -18.21 -21.87 -21.32
CA GLU A 406 -18.79 -23.21 -21.13
C GLU A 406 -18.39 -24.23 -22.21
N ASN A 407 -17.78 -23.78 -23.31
CA ASN A 407 -17.26 -24.61 -24.39
C ASN A 407 -16.28 -23.82 -25.26
N ALA A 408 -15.51 -24.52 -26.12
CA ALA A 408 -14.50 -23.90 -26.97
C ALA A 408 -15.00 -23.41 -28.34
N SER A 409 -16.30 -23.27 -28.59
CA SER A 409 -16.82 -23.01 -29.95
C SER A 409 -16.43 -21.66 -30.53
N LEU A 410 -16.08 -20.67 -29.70
CA LEU A 410 -15.62 -19.35 -30.13
C LEU A 410 -14.11 -19.15 -30.01
N TRP A 411 -13.37 -20.20 -29.60
CA TRP A 411 -11.96 -20.10 -29.22
C TRP A 411 -11.08 -21.12 -29.94
N ASP A 412 -9.93 -20.68 -30.42
CA ASP A 412 -8.82 -21.53 -30.80
C ASP A 412 -7.92 -21.72 -29.58
N LEU A 413 -7.88 -22.96 -29.06
CA LEU A 413 -7.13 -23.30 -27.86
C LEU A 413 -5.79 -23.94 -28.20
N SER A 414 -4.71 -23.39 -27.64
CA SER A 414 -3.37 -23.96 -27.67
C SER A 414 -2.89 -24.22 -26.25
N GLY A 415 -3.12 -25.44 -25.77
CA GLY A 415 -2.76 -25.87 -24.41
C GLY A 415 -3.75 -25.48 -23.31
N PHE A 416 -4.59 -24.47 -23.51
CA PHE A 416 -5.77 -24.23 -22.66
C PHE A 416 -6.79 -25.38 -22.81
N THR A 417 -7.50 -25.69 -21.73
CA THR A 417 -8.51 -26.76 -21.69
C THR A 417 -9.77 -26.31 -20.95
N LEU A 418 -10.90 -26.95 -21.24
CA LEU A 418 -12.13 -26.74 -20.48
C LEU A 418 -12.06 -27.50 -19.15
N SER A 419 -12.35 -26.84 -18.03
CA SER A 419 -12.20 -27.40 -16.68
C SER A 419 -13.43 -27.14 -15.81
N SER A 420 -13.85 -28.14 -15.05
CA SER A 420 -14.91 -28.02 -14.03
C SER A 420 -14.37 -27.95 -12.61
N VAL A 421 -13.05 -27.74 -12.45
CA VAL A 421 -12.37 -27.78 -11.14
C VAL A 421 -12.55 -26.47 -10.38
N ASN A 422 -12.44 -25.34 -11.07
CA ASN A 422 -12.59 -24.01 -10.52
C ASN A 422 -13.32 -23.15 -11.54
N THR A 423 -14.55 -22.76 -11.24
CA THR A 423 -15.42 -22.02 -12.15
C THR A 423 -15.97 -20.79 -11.42
N HIS A 424 -16.15 -19.70 -12.15
CA HIS A 424 -16.79 -18.49 -11.61
C HIS A 424 -18.30 -18.61 -11.76
N SER A 425 -18.75 -18.98 -12.95
CA SER A 425 -20.16 -19.24 -13.24
C SER A 425 -20.33 -20.56 -14.00
N GLY A 426 -21.60 -20.96 -14.20
CA GLY A 426 -21.93 -22.18 -14.96
C GLY A 426 -21.26 -23.47 -14.47
N THR A 427 -20.80 -24.30 -15.41
CA THR A 427 -20.23 -25.64 -15.17
C THR A 427 -18.74 -25.70 -15.48
N TYR A 428 -18.25 -24.83 -16.36
CA TYR A 428 -16.88 -24.90 -16.85
C TYR A 428 -16.22 -23.52 -16.94
N SER A 429 -14.90 -23.51 -16.88
CA SER A 429 -14.04 -22.38 -17.19
C SER A 429 -12.88 -22.84 -18.07
N PHE A 430 -12.16 -21.91 -18.70
CA PHE A 430 -10.92 -22.25 -19.39
C PHE A 430 -9.75 -22.26 -18.42
N PHE A 431 -8.98 -23.35 -18.43
CA PHE A 431 -7.80 -23.54 -17.59
C PHE A 431 -6.54 -23.55 -18.44
N SER A 432 -5.55 -22.75 -18.03
CA SER A 432 -4.28 -22.57 -18.73
C SER A 432 -3.34 -23.77 -18.67
N GLY A 433 -3.57 -24.71 -17.75
CA GLY A 433 -2.55 -25.66 -17.33
C GLY A 433 -1.64 -25.09 -16.23
N ASN A 434 -0.92 -25.98 -15.56
CA ASN A 434 -0.07 -25.70 -14.40
C ASN A 434 1.24 -26.50 -14.47
N ALA A 435 1.88 -26.53 -15.64
CA ALA A 435 3.21 -27.10 -15.82
C ALA A 435 4.27 -26.00 -15.99
N SER A 436 5.54 -26.35 -15.80
CA SER A 436 6.67 -25.48 -16.15
C SER A 436 6.87 -25.43 -17.68
N ASN A 437 7.47 -24.35 -18.17
CA ASN A 437 7.77 -24.09 -19.59
C ASN A 437 6.55 -24.05 -20.51
N LEU A 438 5.38 -23.64 -20.00
CA LEU A 438 4.18 -23.47 -20.81
C LEU A 438 4.29 -22.22 -21.69
N ARG A 439 3.77 -22.33 -22.90
CA ARG A 439 3.51 -21.23 -23.83
C ARG A 439 2.09 -21.37 -24.35
N ASN A 440 1.15 -21.51 -23.41
CA ASN A 440 -0.23 -21.81 -23.72
C ASN A 440 -0.98 -20.52 -24.01
N TYR A 441 -1.93 -20.56 -24.92
CA TYR A 441 -2.82 -19.45 -25.21
C TYR A 441 -4.19 -19.93 -25.65
N MET A 442 -5.17 -19.04 -25.55
CA MET A 442 -6.46 -19.14 -26.22
C MET A 442 -6.74 -17.83 -26.95
N GLU A 443 -7.36 -17.90 -28.11
CA GLU A 443 -7.72 -16.72 -28.88
C GLU A 443 -9.09 -16.87 -29.55
N THR A 444 -9.79 -15.76 -29.74
CA THR A 444 -11.09 -15.79 -30.41
C THR A 444 -10.94 -16.22 -31.86
N GLN A 445 -11.80 -17.11 -32.37
CA GLN A 445 -11.69 -17.61 -33.76
C GLN A 445 -11.78 -16.52 -34.83
N ASN A 446 -12.49 -15.43 -34.51
CA ASN A 446 -12.66 -14.30 -35.41
C ASN A 446 -12.10 -13.04 -34.75
N ASP A 447 -11.66 -12.11 -35.60
CA ASP A 447 -11.40 -10.74 -35.19
C ASP A 447 -12.69 -10.09 -34.68
N ILE A 448 -12.57 -9.27 -33.63
CA ILE A 448 -13.66 -8.47 -33.08
C ILE A 448 -13.35 -7.01 -33.39
N THR A 449 -14.28 -6.33 -34.06
CA THR A 449 -14.12 -4.91 -34.41
C THR A 449 -14.52 -4.01 -33.25
N ILE A 450 -13.61 -3.12 -32.87
CA ILE A 450 -13.85 -1.98 -31.99
C ILE A 450 -13.73 -0.69 -32.80
N GLU A 451 -14.84 0.02 -32.99
CA GLU A 451 -14.87 1.24 -33.82
C GLU A 451 -14.11 2.40 -33.17
N HIS A 452 -14.30 2.59 -31.86
CA HIS A 452 -13.72 3.70 -31.09
C HIS A 452 -12.98 3.22 -29.84
N LEU A 453 -13.72 2.89 -28.79
CA LEU A 453 -13.19 2.29 -27.56
C LEU A 453 -14.03 1.07 -27.20
N GLY A 454 -13.38 0.04 -26.66
CA GLY A 454 -14.06 -1.15 -26.15
C GLY A 454 -14.03 -1.20 -24.63
N LEU A 455 -15.04 -1.79 -24.02
CA LEU A 455 -15.03 -2.17 -22.61
C LEU A 455 -15.01 -3.69 -22.52
N LEU A 456 -13.83 -4.26 -22.27
CA LEU A 456 -13.66 -5.67 -21.97
C LEU A 456 -13.96 -5.92 -20.49
N LYS A 457 -14.78 -6.93 -20.21
CA LYS A 457 -15.04 -7.49 -18.89
C LYS A 457 -14.67 -8.97 -18.92
N ILE A 458 -13.85 -9.41 -17.99
CA ILE A 458 -13.34 -10.78 -17.95
C ILE A 458 -13.14 -11.21 -16.50
N TRP A 459 -13.54 -12.44 -16.15
CA TRP A 459 -13.27 -13.01 -14.84
C TRP A 459 -12.00 -13.83 -14.88
N LEU A 460 -11.12 -13.58 -13.90
CA LEU A 460 -9.82 -14.21 -13.78
C LEU A 460 -9.68 -14.83 -12.39
N HIS A 461 -9.10 -16.03 -12.33
CA HIS A 461 -8.55 -16.60 -11.11
C HIS A 461 -7.17 -17.12 -11.41
N HIS A 462 -6.14 -16.48 -10.87
CA HIS A 462 -4.75 -16.82 -11.19
C HIS A 462 -3.89 -16.96 -9.95
N ASN A 463 -2.93 -17.87 -10.04
CA ASN A 463 -1.84 -18.01 -9.08
C ASN A 463 -0.55 -18.20 -9.87
N ILE A 464 0.21 -17.12 -10.03
CA ILE A 464 1.30 -16.99 -11.00
C ILE A 464 2.62 -16.82 -10.23
N GLU A 465 3.63 -17.60 -10.61
CA GLU A 465 4.98 -17.48 -10.03
C GLU A 465 5.63 -16.16 -10.47
N GLU A 466 6.07 -15.35 -9.51
CA GLU A 466 6.76 -14.10 -9.79
C GLU A 466 8.29 -14.27 -9.66
N PRO A 467 9.09 -13.58 -10.50
CA PRO A 467 8.69 -12.62 -11.53
C PRO A 467 8.57 -13.23 -12.94
N ASP A 468 8.81 -14.54 -13.08
CA ASP A 468 9.10 -15.17 -14.38
C ASP A 468 7.86 -15.62 -15.16
N ASP A 469 6.75 -15.90 -14.48
CA ASP A 469 5.51 -16.34 -15.10
C ASP A 469 4.56 -15.16 -15.33
N SER A 470 3.69 -15.24 -16.34
CA SER A 470 2.75 -14.17 -16.66
C SER A 470 1.46 -14.68 -17.30
N LEU A 471 0.36 -14.01 -16.95
CA LEU A 471 -0.91 -14.08 -17.67
C LEU A 471 -1.08 -12.78 -18.45
N ILE A 472 -1.34 -12.87 -19.75
CA ILE A 472 -1.35 -11.72 -20.66
C ILE A 472 -2.67 -11.71 -21.44
N ILE A 473 -3.43 -10.62 -21.34
CA ILE A 473 -4.60 -10.36 -22.18
C ILE A 473 -4.18 -9.40 -23.29
N GLN A 474 -4.43 -9.74 -24.55
CA GLN A 474 -3.98 -8.99 -25.73
C GLN A 474 -5.14 -8.66 -26.66
N TYR A 475 -5.09 -7.47 -27.26
CA TYR A 475 -5.95 -7.05 -28.36
C TYR A 475 -5.16 -6.18 -29.34
N GLY A 476 -4.72 -6.76 -30.46
CA GLY A 476 -3.77 -6.11 -31.36
C GLY A 476 -2.44 -5.81 -30.63
N PRO A 477 -1.96 -4.55 -30.62
CA PRO A 477 -0.74 -4.18 -29.89
C PRO A 477 -0.96 -3.90 -28.39
N PHE A 478 -2.20 -3.91 -27.90
CA PHE A 478 -2.51 -3.68 -26.49
C PHE A 478 -2.25 -4.94 -25.66
N GLU A 479 -1.66 -4.79 -24.47
CA GLU A 479 -1.43 -5.87 -23.51
C GLU A 479 -1.84 -5.44 -22.08
N ASP A 480 -2.50 -6.33 -21.35
CA ASP A 480 -2.76 -6.22 -19.90
C ASP A 480 -2.14 -7.46 -19.21
N ILE A 481 -1.07 -7.25 -18.45
CA ILE A 481 -0.24 -8.32 -17.87
C ILE A 481 -0.56 -8.50 -16.38
N HIS A 482 -0.65 -9.75 -15.93
CA HIS A 482 -0.94 -10.12 -14.56
C HIS A 482 0.17 -10.99 -13.98
N TYR A 483 0.50 -10.70 -12.72
CA TYR A 483 1.50 -11.38 -11.90
C TYR A 483 0.90 -11.76 -10.54
N GLY A 484 1.54 -12.70 -9.83
CA GLY A 484 1.15 -13.10 -8.48
C GLY A 484 -0.22 -13.80 -8.41
N ALA A 485 -0.84 -13.73 -7.22
CA ALA A 485 -2.09 -14.41 -6.92
C ALA A 485 -3.28 -13.44 -6.84
N SER A 486 -4.40 -13.81 -7.48
CA SER A 486 -5.66 -13.04 -7.40
C SER A 486 -6.45 -13.27 -6.11
N ASN A 487 -6.08 -14.27 -5.30
CA ASN A 487 -6.76 -14.67 -4.05
C ASN A 487 -8.27 -14.93 -4.22
N GLY A 488 -8.65 -15.57 -5.33
CA GLY A 488 -10.03 -15.84 -5.71
C GLY A 488 -10.36 -15.32 -7.10
N TRP A 489 -11.65 -15.39 -7.47
CA TRP A 489 -12.15 -14.85 -8.73
C TRP A 489 -12.27 -13.32 -8.65
N VAL A 490 -11.73 -12.64 -9.66
CA VAL A 490 -11.77 -11.18 -9.78
C VAL A 490 -12.27 -10.77 -11.16
N GLU A 491 -13.18 -9.79 -11.20
CA GLU A 491 -13.61 -9.16 -12.46
C GLU A 491 -12.58 -8.11 -12.88
N ARG A 492 -11.95 -8.31 -14.03
CA ARG A 492 -11.09 -7.32 -14.68
C ARG A 492 -11.88 -6.61 -15.78
N ARG A 493 -11.94 -5.29 -15.72
CA ARG A 493 -12.57 -4.37 -16.65
C ARG A 493 -11.53 -3.44 -17.25
N ILE A 494 -11.43 -3.40 -18.58
CA ILE A 494 -10.35 -2.76 -19.33
C ILE A 494 -10.95 -1.94 -20.46
N ILE A 495 -10.41 -0.74 -20.70
CA ILE A 495 -10.67 0.02 -21.92
C ILE A 495 -9.70 -0.44 -23.01
N LEU A 496 -10.25 -1.00 -24.09
CA LEU A 496 -9.50 -1.43 -25.27
C LEU A 496 -9.50 -0.35 -26.36
N PRO A 497 -8.40 -0.20 -27.13
CA PRO A 497 -8.33 0.74 -28.24
C PRO A 497 -9.18 0.28 -29.45
N SER A 498 -9.47 1.20 -30.37
CA SER A 498 -10.07 0.86 -31.67
C SER A 498 -9.20 -0.11 -32.46
N GLY A 499 -9.82 -1.03 -33.19
CA GLY A 499 -9.11 -1.98 -34.03
C GLY A 499 -10.02 -3.08 -34.57
N ASN A 500 -9.39 -4.04 -35.25
CA ASN A 500 -10.05 -5.28 -35.64
C ASN A 500 -9.06 -6.41 -35.44
N HIS A 501 -9.15 -7.05 -34.27
CA HIS A 501 -8.19 -8.03 -33.80
C HIS A 501 -8.90 -9.13 -32.99
N GLN A 502 -8.26 -10.29 -32.88
CA GLN A 502 -8.66 -11.31 -31.91
C GLN A 502 -8.36 -10.84 -30.49
N ILE A 503 -9.16 -11.31 -29.51
CA ILE A 503 -8.75 -11.29 -28.11
C ILE A 503 -7.91 -12.53 -27.88
N ARG A 504 -6.66 -12.36 -27.44
CA ARG A 504 -5.77 -13.47 -27.09
C ARG A 504 -5.44 -13.41 -25.60
N ILE A 505 -5.50 -14.57 -24.94
CA ILE A 505 -5.12 -14.73 -23.53
C ILE A 505 -4.01 -15.77 -23.47
N SER A 506 -2.84 -15.38 -22.99
CA SER A 506 -1.64 -16.23 -22.95
C SER A 506 -1.20 -16.48 -21.51
N TYR A 507 -0.75 -17.69 -21.22
CA TYR A 507 -0.12 -18.06 -19.96
C TYR A 507 1.26 -18.65 -20.22
N HIS A 508 2.28 -17.94 -19.74
CA HIS A 508 3.68 -18.30 -19.94
C HIS A 508 4.30 -18.68 -18.61
N THR A 509 4.95 -19.84 -18.56
CA THR A 509 5.69 -20.27 -17.37
C THR A 509 7.17 -20.53 -17.65
N SER A 510 8.01 -20.35 -16.65
CA SER A 510 9.45 -20.61 -16.68
C SER A 510 9.78 -22.06 -16.32
N SER A 511 11.06 -22.37 -16.13
CA SER A 511 11.49 -23.68 -15.63
C SER A 511 11.35 -23.86 -14.11
N ALA A 512 10.95 -22.80 -13.39
CA ALA A 512 10.80 -22.80 -11.94
C ALA A 512 9.46 -23.42 -11.48
N GLY A 513 9.20 -23.37 -10.18
CA GLY A 513 8.19 -24.17 -9.50
C GLY A 513 6.78 -23.69 -9.82
N ASN A 514 5.99 -24.52 -10.49
CA ASN A 514 4.69 -24.09 -10.97
C ASN A 514 3.66 -23.78 -9.85
N MET A 515 3.02 -22.61 -9.96
CA MET A 515 1.83 -22.23 -9.20
C MET A 515 0.55 -22.56 -9.98
N GLY A 516 -0.55 -22.87 -9.28
CA GLY A 516 -1.75 -23.60 -9.72
C GLY A 516 -2.48 -23.20 -11.02
N GLY A 517 -1.93 -22.32 -11.84
CA GLY A 517 -2.38 -21.93 -13.17
C GLY A 517 -3.37 -20.77 -13.13
N CYS A 518 -3.97 -20.50 -14.28
CA CYS A 518 -4.96 -19.47 -14.48
C CYS A 518 -6.26 -20.09 -14.97
N TYR A 519 -7.38 -19.59 -14.45
CA TYR A 519 -8.72 -19.88 -14.91
C TYR A 519 -9.34 -18.60 -15.46
N ILE A 520 -10.01 -18.73 -16.61
CA ILE A 520 -10.70 -17.65 -17.32
C ILE A 520 -12.16 -18.03 -17.46
N ASP A 521 -13.04 -17.09 -17.11
CA ASP A 521 -14.48 -17.29 -17.19
C ASP A 521 -15.17 -15.97 -17.61
N ASP A 522 -16.41 -16.07 -18.10
CA ASP A 522 -17.30 -14.95 -18.41
C ASP A 522 -16.60 -13.76 -19.12
N VAL A 523 -16.33 -13.92 -20.42
CA VAL A 523 -15.68 -12.90 -21.26
C VAL A 523 -16.73 -12.12 -22.05
N THR A 524 -16.84 -10.81 -21.79
CA THR A 524 -17.76 -9.92 -22.50
C THR A 524 -17.03 -8.67 -22.98
N LEU A 525 -17.21 -8.30 -24.25
CA LEU A 525 -16.71 -7.06 -24.83
C LEU A 525 -17.87 -6.22 -25.37
N TYR A 526 -17.92 -4.96 -24.95
CA TYR A 526 -18.81 -3.96 -25.50
C TYR A 526 -18.05 -2.94 -26.34
N ASN A 527 -18.60 -2.56 -27.48
CA ASN A 527 -18.27 -1.29 -28.12
C ASN A 527 -18.87 -0.16 -27.30
N LEU A 528 -18.05 0.85 -26.99
CA LEU A 528 -18.51 2.13 -26.47
C LEU A 528 -18.84 3.00 -27.68
N ASP A 529 -20.12 3.12 -28.00
CA ASP A 529 -20.59 3.77 -29.21
C ASP A 529 -20.27 5.28 -29.14
N ASP A 530 -19.63 5.81 -30.19
CA ASP A 530 -18.99 7.14 -30.20
C ASP A 530 -18.09 7.39 -28.97
N GLY A 531 -17.44 6.36 -28.44
CA GLY A 531 -16.66 6.43 -27.20
C GLY A 531 -15.33 7.16 -27.33
N TYR A 532 -15.00 8.07 -26.42
CA TYR A 532 -13.72 8.77 -26.41
C TYR A 532 -13.31 9.22 -25.00
N VAL A 533 -12.03 9.48 -24.80
CA VAL A 533 -11.50 9.99 -23.53
C VAL A 533 -11.72 11.50 -23.47
N ILE A 534 -12.58 11.95 -22.57
CA ILE A 534 -12.88 13.39 -22.39
C ILE A 534 -11.86 14.08 -21.48
N ARG A 535 -11.17 13.32 -20.63
CA ARG A 535 -10.06 13.80 -19.80
C ARG A 535 -9.02 12.71 -19.61
N GLU A 536 -7.76 13.09 -19.83
CA GLU A 536 -6.58 12.27 -19.57
C GLU A 536 -5.78 12.88 -18.44
N THR A 537 -5.06 12.05 -17.67
CA THR A 537 -4.16 12.48 -16.60
C THR A 537 -4.80 13.42 -15.55
N HIS A 538 -6.10 13.28 -15.33
CA HIS A 538 -6.85 14.13 -14.40
C HIS A 538 -6.45 13.82 -12.97
N GLN A 539 -6.09 14.82 -12.17
CA GLN A 539 -5.55 14.60 -10.82
C GLN A 539 -6.62 14.65 -9.72
N ASP A 540 -7.76 15.27 -10.00
CA ASP A 540 -8.85 15.39 -9.04
C ASP A 540 -9.80 14.20 -9.17
N THR A 541 -10.67 14.04 -8.17
CA THR A 541 -11.71 12.99 -8.10
C THR A 541 -13.07 13.49 -8.56
N SER A 542 -13.11 14.64 -9.23
CA SER A 542 -14.34 15.22 -9.76
C SER A 542 -14.13 15.92 -11.09
N LEU A 543 -15.15 15.90 -11.94
CA LEU A 543 -15.18 16.59 -13.23
C LEU A 543 -16.51 17.31 -13.41
N TYR A 544 -16.46 18.62 -13.67
CA TYR A 544 -17.65 19.40 -14.03
C TYR A 544 -17.86 19.36 -15.54
N LEU A 545 -19.04 18.90 -15.95
CA LEU A 545 -19.52 18.85 -17.32
C LEU A 545 -20.55 19.97 -17.50
N TYR A 546 -20.47 20.68 -18.62
CA TYR A 546 -21.23 21.90 -18.84
C TYR A 546 -21.93 21.86 -20.19
N ASN A 547 -23.25 22.09 -20.16
CA ASN A 547 -24.07 22.23 -21.36
C ASN A 547 -23.98 21.02 -22.29
N GLU A 548 -24.08 19.83 -21.69
CA GLU A 548 -24.10 18.56 -22.42
C GLU A 548 -25.31 18.50 -23.38
N LEU A 549 -25.12 17.82 -24.52
CA LEU A 549 -26.15 17.66 -25.53
C LEU A 549 -27.33 16.84 -24.98
N ARG A 550 -28.53 17.03 -25.52
CA ARG A 550 -29.67 16.19 -25.18
C ARG A 550 -29.40 14.76 -25.62
N GLY A 551 -29.51 13.83 -24.70
CA GLY A 551 -29.31 12.43 -24.98
C GLY A 551 -29.00 11.62 -23.74
N ARG A 552 -28.72 10.35 -23.97
CA ARG A 552 -28.08 9.51 -22.96
C ARG A 552 -26.58 9.61 -23.16
N HIS A 553 -25.88 9.76 -22.05
CA HIS A 553 -24.43 9.75 -21.97
C HIS A 553 -24.03 8.66 -20.99
N LEU A 554 -22.99 7.92 -21.32
CA LEU A 554 -22.38 6.89 -20.49
C LEU A 554 -20.99 7.37 -20.10
N TYR A 555 -20.67 7.31 -18.82
CA TYR A 555 -19.37 7.67 -18.30
C TYR A 555 -18.73 6.50 -17.58
N THR A 556 -17.42 6.37 -17.71
CA THR A 556 -16.62 5.49 -16.85
C THR A 556 -15.25 6.13 -16.59
N VAL A 557 -14.64 5.76 -15.48
CA VAL A 557 -13.33 6.27 -15.04
C VAL A 557 -12.42 5.09 -14.72
N TYR A 558 -11.15 5.20 -15.05
CA TYR A 558 -10.11 4.32 -14.53
C TYR A 558 -8.89 5.12 -14.06
N ALA A 559 -8.19 4.54 -13.10
CA ALA A 559 -6.95 5.07 -12.56
C ALA A 559 -5.76 4.52 -13.35
N GLU A 560 -4.73 5.34 -13.54
CA GLU A 560 -3.43 4.98 -14.11
C GLU A 560 -2.33 5.57 -13.23
N ASP A 561 -1.33 4.77 -12.87
CA ASP A 561 -0.15 5.23 -12.13
C ASP A 561 0.97 5.74 -13.06
N ARG A 562 2.12 6.12 -12.48
CA ARG A 562 3.29 6.55 -13.27
C ARG A 562 3.96 5.42 -14.08
N TYR A 563 3.73 4.16 -13.71
CA TYR A 563 4.30 2.96 -14.31
C TYR A 563 3.43 2.38 -15.43
N LYS A 564 2.28 3.02 -15.72
CA LYS A 564 1.29 2.59 -16.71
C LYS A 564 0.45 1.39 -16.26
N ASN A 565 0.46 1.07 -14.98
CA ASN A 565 -0.49 0.14 -14.41
C ASN A 565 -1.86 0.81 -14.35
N THR A 566 -2.86 0.14 -14.92
CA THR A 566 -4.24 0.61 -14.88
C THR A 566 -5.04 -0.14 -13.83
N GLY A 567 -5.74 0.61 -13.00
CA GLY A 567 -6.73 0.08 -12.08
C GLY A 567 -7.95 -0.48 -12.80
N ASN A 568 -8.85 -1.10 -12.04
CA ASN A 568 -10.10 -1.60 -12.62
C ASN A 568 -10.98 -0.45 -13.09
N VAL A 569 -11.48 -0.51 -14.32
CA VAL A 569 -12.44 0.47 -14.84
C VAL A 569 -13.67 0.51 -13.93
N SER A 570 -14.24 1.70 -13.67
CA SER A 570 -15.40 1.87 -12.80
C SER A 570 -16.68 1.23 -13.37
N ASN A 571 -17.78 1.36 -12.63
CA ASN A 571 -19.11 1.12 -13.20
C ASN A 571 -19.39 2.06 -14.39
N VAL A 572 -20.09 1.56 -15.42
CA VAL A 572 -20.62 2.41 -16.50
C VAL A 572 -21.84 3.16 -15.99
N LEU A 573 -21.71 4.48 -15.84
CA LEU A 573 -22.74 5.35 -15.31
C LEU A 573 -23.52 6.04 -16.44
N GLY A 574 -24.82 5.80 -16.51
CA GLY A 574 -25.71 6.50 -17.45
C GLY A 574 -26.27 7.79 -16.87
N VAL A 575 -26.13 8.90 -17.61
CA VAL A 575 -26.75 10.20 -17.33
C VAL A 575 -27.66 10.56 -18.50
N SER A 576 -28.91 10.90 -18.22
CA SER A 576 -29.88 11.33 -19.24
C SER A 576 -30.08 12.83 -19.18
N VAL A 577 -29.70 13.52 -20.25
CA VAL A 577 -29.93 14.94 -20.45
C VAL A 577 -31.21 15.12 -21.27
N THR A 578 -32.21 15.76 -20.66
CA THR A 578 -33.56 15.84 -21.24
C THR A 578 -33.85 17.16 -21.94
N GLU A 579 -33.10 18.22 -21.64
CA GLU A 579 -33.24 19.52 -22.28
C GLU A 579 -32.26 19.64 -23.46
N TYR A 580 -32.65 20.34 -24.52
CA TYR A 580 -31.72 20.66 -25.62
C TYR A 580 -30.64 21.61 -25.13
N ALA A 581 -29.38 21.39 -25.50
CA ALA A 581 -28.27 22.27 -25.10
C ALA A 581 -28.41 23.67 -25.70
N ALA A 582 -27.90 24.69 -25.01
CA ALA A 582 -27.76 26.01 -25.61
C ALA A 582 -26.67 25.99 -26.69
N PRO A 583 -26.84 26.68 -27.83
CA PRO A 583 -25.80 26.74 -28.86
C PRO A 583 -24.53 27.42 -28.33
N TYR A 584 -23.37 26.87 -28.67
CA TYR A 584 -22.05 27.35 -28.22
C TYR A 584 -21.02 27.28 -29.36
N SER A 585 -19.92 28.03 -29.24
CA SER A 585 -18.87 28.03 -30.26
C SER A 585 -17.72 27.06 -29.93
N ILE A 586 -17.01 26.59 -30.95
CA ILE A 586 -15.78 25.82 -30.85
C ILE A 586 -14.77 26.45 -31.82
N PRO A 587 -13.68 27.06 -31.32
CA PRO A 587 -13.38 27.33 -29.91
C PRO A 587 -14.35 28.37 -29.28
N ASN A 588 -14.39 28.43 -27.95
CA ASN A 588 -15.08 29.49 -27.20
C ASN A 588 -14.16 30.00 -26.07
N PRO A 589 -13.70 31.26 -26.09
CA PRO A 589 -13.93 32.26 -27.14
C PRO A 589 -13.24 31.89 -28.46
N PHE A 590 -13.73 32.42 -29.59
CA PHE A 590 -13.08 32.30 -30.89
C PHE A 590 -12.39 33.60 -31.32
N GLN A 591 -11.47 33.51 -32.29
CA GLN A 591 -10.68 34.66 -32.78
C GLN A 591 -11.16 35.13 -34.16
N SER A 592 -10.90 34.34 -35.20
CA SER A 592 -11.28 34.65 -36.58
C SER A 592 -12.58 33.96 -36.97
N SER A 593 -12.65 32.64 -36.78
CA SER A 593 -13.80 31.80 -37.12
C SER A 593 -14.09 30.78 -36.02
N CYS A 594 -15.29 30.20 -36.05
CA CYS A 594 -15.69 29.13 -35.16
C CYS A 594 -16.69 28.18 -35.84
N TYR A 595 -16.81 26.98 -35.28
CA TYR A 595 -18.02 26.19 -35.45
C TYR A 595 -19.01 26.52 -34.33
N ILE A 596 -20.27 26.80 -34.67
CA ILE A 596 -21.36 26.90 -33.71
C ILE A 596 -22.00 25.51 -33.62
N ALA A 597 -21.86 24.86 -32.47
CA ALA A 597 -22.54 23.62 -32.15
C ALA A 597 -23.99 23.90 -31.74
N LEU A 598 -24.92 23.08 -32.23
CA LEU A 598 -26.35 23.23 -32.06
C LEU A 598 -26.94 21.96 -31.47
N ASP A 599 -28.04 22.12 -30.74
CA ASP A 599 -28.84 20.99 -30.30
C ASP A 599 -30.32 21.30 -30.46
N TYR A 600 -31.00 20.44 -31.20
CA TYR A 600 -32.40 20.59 -31.60
C TYR A 600 -32.98 19.24 -32.07
N PRO A 601 -34.32 19.06 -32.09
CA PRO A 601 -34.94 17.83 -32.56
C PRO A 601 -34.61 17.52 -34.04
N ASP A 602 -34.30 16.27 -34.35
CA ASP A 602 -33.87 15.84 -35.71
C ASP A 602 -34.95 16.01 -36.78
N THR A 603 -36.21 16.18 -36.37
CA THR A 603 -37.35 16.45 -37.27
C THR A 603 -37.47 17.92 -37.69
N LEU A 604 -36.59 18.79 -37.18
CA LEU A 604 -36.59 20.22 -37.47
C LEU A 604 -35.46 20.60 -38.44
N HIS A 605 -35.70 21.67 -39.18
CA HIS A 605 -34.76 22.28 -40.11
C HIS A 605 -34.58 23.76 -39.74
N PRO A 606 -33.87 24.05 -38.64
CA PRO A 606 -33.87 25.39 -38.06
C PRO A 606 -33.03 26.38 -38.86
N GLU A 607 -33.42 27.63 -38.73
CA GLU A 607 -32.57 28.77 -39.05
C GLU A 607 -31.77 29.16 -37.82
N VAL A 608 -30.55 29.66 -38.04
CA VAL A 608 -29.69 30.17 -36.97
C VAL A 608 -29.34 31.62 -37.22
N GLU A 609 -29.61 32.46 -36.23
CA GLU A 609 -29.34 33.89 -36.28
C GLU A 609 -28.33 34.28 -35.20
N VAL A 610 -27.34 35.08 -35.59
CA VAL A 610 -26.35 35.69 -34.71
C VAL A 610 -26.78 37.13 -34.43
N TYR A 611 -26.82 37.53 -33.17
CA TYR A 611 -27.15 38.90 -32.74
C TYR A 611 -26.02 39.50 -31.91
N SER A 612 -25.81 40.80 -32.03
CA SER A 612 -25.01 41.56 -31.07
C SER A 612 -25.72 41.64 -29.72
N LEU A 613 -24.99 42.00 -28.66
CA LEU A 613 -25.61 42.32 -27.35
C LEU A 613 -26.65 43.44 -27.40
N SER A 614 -26.55 44.36 -28.38
CA SER A 614 -27.55 45.42 -28.60
C SER A 614 -28.82 44.93 -29.30
N GLY A 615 -28.90 43.65 -29.67
CA GLY A 615 -30.04 43.05 -30.36
C GLY A 615 -30.05 43.26 -31.87
N SER A 616 -28.96 43.77 -32.46
CA SER A 616 -28.83 43.91 -33.91
C SER A 616 -28.48 42.55 -34.54
N ARG A 617 -29.20 42.13 -35.58
CA ARG A 617 -28.86 40.90 -36.30
C ARG A 617 -27.55 41.09 -37.07
N VAL A 618 -26.61 40.19 -36.82
CA VAL A 618 -25.26 40.20 -37.39
C VAL A 618 -25.17 39.27 -38.59
N ARG A 619 -25.72 38.06 -38.47
CA ARG A 619 -25.65 37.02 -39.50
C ARG A 619 -26.85 36.09 -39.40
N ARG A 620 -27.32 35.56 -40.53
CA ARG A 620 -28.31 34.48 -40.61
C ARG A 620 -27.73 33.31 -41.40
N PHE A 621 -28.04 32.10 -40.96
CA PHE A 621 -27.70 30.84 -41.59
C PHE A 621 -28.98 30.07 -41.89
N GLU A 622 -29.12 29.65 -43.14
CA GLU A 622 -30.25 28.86 -43.62
C GLU A 622 -30.05 27.37 -43.27
N PRO A 623 -31.13 26.55 -43.23
CA PRO A 623 -31.03 25.16 -42.79
C PRO A 623 -30.06 24.30 -43.59
N ASN A 624 -29.89 24.58 -44.88
CA ASN A 624 -28.95 23.88 -45.77
C ASN A 624 -27.46 24.18 -45.46
N GLN A 625 -27.17 25.15 -44.61
CA GLN A 625 -25.82 25.47 -44.14
C GLN A 625 -25.46 24.74 -42.85
N ILE A 626 -26.42 24.02 -42.26
CA ILE A 626 -26.20 23.20 -41.07
C ILE A 626 -25.77 21.80 -41.51
N ALA A 627 -24.59 21.38 -41.09
CA ALA A 627 -24.08 20.02 -41.30
C ALA A 627 -23.75 19.39 -39.95
N ASN A 628 -24.28 18.21 -39.66
CA ASN A 628 -24.07 17.48 -38.41
C ASN A 628 -24.30 18.35 -37.16
N LYS A 629 -25.42 19.09 -37.15
CA LYS A 629 -25.80 20.07 -36.11
C LYS A 629 -24.71 21.11 -35.80
N LYS A 630 -23.87 21.46 -36.78
CA LYS A 630 -22.85 22.50 -36.68
C LYS A 630 -22.98 23.49 -37.83
N ILE A 631 -22.59 24.73 -37.55
CA ILE A 631 -22.47 25.80 -38.56
C ILE A 631 -21.06 26.37 -38.50
N PHE A 632 -20.42 26.55 -39.63
CA PHE A 632 -19.19 27.34 -39.71
C PHE A 632 -19.52 28.83 -39.81
N TRP A 633 -18.93 29.64 -38.93
CA TRP A 633 -18.99 31.09 -38.98
C TRP A 633 -17.58 31.68 -39.08
N ASP A 634 -17.37 32.50 -40.10
CA ASP A 634 -16.10 33.16 -40.42
C ASP A 634 -15.87 34.47 -39.65
N GLY A 635 -16.71 34.77 -38.66
CA GLY A 635 -16.61 36.00 -37.87
C GLY A 635 -17.06 37.26 -38.63
N LYS A 636 -17.85 37.12 -39.70
CA LYS A 636 -18.33 38.25 -40.50
C LYS A 636 -19.85 38.47 -40.41
N ASP A 637 -20.26 39.71 -40.65
CA ASP A 637 -21.68 40.09 -40.75
C ASP A 637 -22.30 39.72 -42.11
N GLU A 638 -23.57 40.07 -42.36
CA GLU A 638 -24.25 39.84 -43.66
C GLU A 638 -23.54 40.56 -44.83
N ASP A 639 -22.86 41.69 -44.58
CA ASP A 639 -22.15 42.50 -45.56
C ASP A 639 -20.67 42.10 -45.74
N GLN A 640 -20.26 40.93 -45.20
CA GLN A 640 -18.89 40.40 -45.29
C GLN A 640 -17.83 41.25 -44.56
N ARG A 641 -18.23 42.00 -43.53
CA ARG A 641 -17.31 42.76 -42.67
C ARG A 641 -17.02 42.01 -41.38
N ASP A 642 -15.79 42.09 -40.90
CA ASP A 642 -15.42 41.50 -39.61
C ASP A 642 -16.23 42.13 -38.48
N VAL A 643 -16.78 41.27 -37.61
CA VAL A 643 -17.50 41.73 -36.42
C VAL A 643 -16.52 42.23 -35.35
N GLY A 644 -16.99 42.82 -34.25
CA GLY A 644 -16.13 43.25 -33.14
C GLY A 644 -15.68 42.10 -32.23
N ALA A 645 -14.77 42.34 -31.29
CA ALA A 645 -14.66 41.46 -30.12
C ALA A 645 -15.82 41.75 -29.17
N GLY A 646 -16.33 40.71 -28.50
CA GLY A 646 -17.48 40.83 -27.63
C GLY A 646 -18.32 39.56 -27.56
N LEU A 647 -19.46 39.66 -26.88
CA LEU A 647 -20.45 38.57 -26.79
C LEU A 647 -21.46 38.69 -27.93
N TYR A 648 -21.85 37.53 -28.44
CA TYR A 648 -22.89 37.37 -29.44
C TYR A 648 -23.94 36.39 -28.93
N ILE A 649 -25.20 36.66 -29.26
CA ILE A 649 -26.33 35.80 -28.92
C ILE A 649 -26.67 34.97 -30.16
N ILE A 650 -26.73 33.66 -29.99
CA ILE A 650 -27.15 32.73 -31.03
C ILE A 650 -28.60 32.33 -30.77
N LEU A 651 -29.46 32.50 -31.77
CA LEU A 651 -30.84 32.06 -31.75
C LEU A 651 -31.02 30.96 -32.79
N VAL A 652 -31.36 29.76 -32.33
CA VAL A 652 -31.80 28.62 -33.17
C VAL A 652 -33.31 28.59 -33.14
N LYS A 653 -33.98 28.59 -34.29
CA LYS A 653 -35.44 28.58 -34.35
C LYS A 653 -35.99 27.77 -35.52
N ASP A 654 -37.03 27.00 -35.24
CA ASP A 654 -37.91 26.37 -36.24
C ASP A 654 -39.31 26.16 -35.63
N LYS A 655 -40.37 26.52 -36.33
CA LYS A 655 -41.77 26.44 -35.83
C LYS A 655 -41.89 27.04 -34.42
N SER A 656 -42.23 26.21 -33.42
CA SER A 656 -42.33 26.59 -32.01
C SER A 656 -41.03 26.41 -31.22
N PHE A 657 -40.02 25.73 -31.78
CA PHE A 657 -38.74 25.53 -31.13
C PHE A 657 -37.91 26.80 -31.19
N LYS A 658 -37.39 27.21 -30.02
CA LYS A 658 -36.43 28.30 -29.88
C LYS A 658 -35.40 27.92 -28.85
N LYS A 659 -34.12 28.07 -29.19
CA LYS A 659 -33.02 27.92 -28.24
C LYS A 659 -32.04 29.07 -28.39
N ILE A 660 -31.62 29.62 -27.25
CA ILE A 660 -30.72 30.77 -27.19
C ILE A 660 -29.44 30.36 -26.50
N GLY A 661 -28.30 30.75 -27.05
CA GLY A 661 -26.98 30.56 -26.45
C GLY A 661 -26.12 31.80 -26.60
N LYS A 662 -24.98 31.79 -25.92
CA LYS A 662 -24.04 32.91 -25.88
C LYS A 662 -22.67 32.43 -26.32
N ILE A 663 -22.05 33.15 -27.24
CA ILE A 663 -20.69 32.88 -27.69
C ILE A 663 -19.83 34.13 -27.56
N ALA A 664 -18.53 33.95 -27.39
CA ALA A 664 -17.59 35.06 -27.21
C ALA A 664 -16.56 35.10 -28.34
N ARG A 665 -16.28 36.30 -28.85
CA ARG A 665 -15.16 36.57 -29.75
C ARG A 665 -14.11 37.41 -29.06
N GLN A 666 -12.85 37.00 -29.17
CA GLN A 666 -11.68 37.77 -28.75
C GLN A 666 -10.87 38.19 -29.98
N ARG A 667 -10.05 39.24 -29.82
CA ARG A 667 -9.16 39.72 -30.87
C ARG A 667 -7.87 38.91 -30.91
#